data_AF-A0A7V5T6Z1-F1
#
_entry.id   AF-A0A7V5T6Z1-F1
#
_cell.length_a   1.000
_cell.length_b   1.000
_cell.length_c   1.000
_cell.angle_alpha   90.00
_cell.angle_beta   90.00
_cell.angle_gamma   90.00
#
_symmetry.space_group_name_H-M   'P 1'
#
loop_
_entity.id
_entity.type
_entity.pdbx_description
1 polymer ?
#
loop_
_entity_poly.entity_id
_entity_poly.type
_entity_poly.pdbx_seq_one_letter_code
_entity_poly.pdbx_strand_id
1 'polypeptide(L)'
;MRKALERQLKGVAPEKAEHLVGRLLRLPADRAFLLVEMGLSLTTASVRAAAEFVRVAPEVGMLLEPEELKVWGEVGRRLAGVNPESAIAFFQASPPVLKAIPLRLRRALLLTIHRQSLISSTVALDGFQRAPEVLQRIGDEDLAARVYVIAGEIARRSATQSAEFLGRAPELIARLHDRRERQPRARDLSEGAGAARRLLERALALTALFAEKAGGLATEFLSAFARLPVAARLEDQLKLLDHTHAFLERGGGIALQYFQVATRVLALAGADGLARWTDLTWKIALQDNAAVYNFLKLTPRVLEALVQAHGPAAPSLISRVLEVVRQVSDRSVTLGIECFRSSPRALASATVEQFVRWARSGLTLYPKDSRRAQAYYALETQASQQALRHMAGGITLDRVSQTLRLYIQGMTGRSVTIRPLNHLPDQMSVNDGQTIYLPATIAEFGEEEADFKLYKVLAAHAAGQLEFGTYARDLPELIAFARELRRTPSSGDEASASEPVTFSTILALLPDRELAERLFTTFENGRIDFLLRHHYRGLRRDLDFVRQRMRERRPPLEELSPADLIVEVLFRLALLGGVAEEVRHRLPHLVTLLENILGQFIRRVDATVVDSLRATHLVLQLLKGQSAVRDAETTSEQPAAEEPRAEAEPEMGEQPVHPRVLTERRPRPTDRIEPFNFWIRRHRDSEHVEWEQVEESPFAEELEAQELEPGDQAFYYEEWDHELADFRTAWCRVIERPARRGARQFVQAVRAQYGPMISSIRYQFQLLRPEALQKVRGELDGEEFDLQAVIDYALDRQTSGRVSERLYVRRLRRQRDVAVSFLLDMSSSTARTVSPRPSRAGASRPSKRIIDIEKEGLVLMSEA
;
A
#
# COMPACT_ATOMS: atom_id res chain seq x y z
N MET A 1 50.27 -43.81 -38.96
CA MET A 1 48.85 -43.37 -38.99
C MET A 1 47.86 -44.53 -38.95
N ARG A 2 47.81 -45.39 -39.99
CA ARG A 2 46.91 -46.58 -40.06
C ARG A 2 46.98 -47.50 -38.83
N LYS A 3 48.18 -47.94 -38.43
CA LYS A 3 48.41 -48.77 -37.23
C LYS A 3 48.04 -48.10 -35.89
N ALA A 4 48.01 -46.76 -35.81
CA ALA A 4 47.66 -46.04 -34.59
C ALA A 4 46.12 -45.90 -34.43
N LEU A 5 45.43 -45.68 -35.56
CA LEU A 5 43.96 -45.68 -35.66
C LEU A 5 43.37 -47.07 -35.39
N GLU A 6 43.95 -48.12 -35.97
CA GLU A 6 43.52 -49.52 -35.74
C GLU A 6 43.67 -49.96 -34.27
N ARG A 7 44.68 -49.45 -33.55
CA ARG A 7 44.90 -49.75 -32.13
C ARG A 7 43.89 -49.07 -31.19
N GLN A 8 43.38 -47.90 -31.56
CA GLN A 8 42.50 -47.10 -30.70
C GLN A 8 41.00 -47.23 -31.04
N LEU A 9 40.63 -47.77 -32.20
CA LEU A 9 39.24 -48.08 -32.60
C LEU A 9 38.79 -49.50 -32.17
N LYS A 10 39.13 -49.93 -30.94
CA LYS A 10 38.62 -51.22 -30.40
C LYS A 10 37.09 -51.16 -30.27
N GLY A 11 36.38 -51.76 -31.24
CA GLY A 11 34.92 -51.80 -31.30
C GLY A 11 34.31 -51.42 -32.66
N VAL A 12 35.11 -50.89 -33.60
CA VAL A 12 34.66 -50.60 -34.97
C VAL A 12 35.21 -51.67 -35.92
N ALA A 13 34.36 -52.28 -36.75
CA ALA A 13 34.78 -53.29 -37.72
C ALA A 13 35.89 -52.74 -38.66
N PRO A 14 36.95 -53.51 -38.96
CA PRO A 14 38.13 -53.04 -39.69
C PRO A 14 37.79 -52.43 -41.07
N GLU A 15 36.81 -52.97 -41.78
CA GLU A 15 36.31 -52.44 -43.07
C GLU A 15 35.73 -51.02 -42.95
N LYS A 16 35.02 -50.71 -41.84
CA LYS A 16 34.48 -49.37 -41.58
C LYS A 16 35.58 -48.37 -41.22
N ALA A 17 36.63 -48.82 -40.54
CA ALA A 17 37.77 -47.98 -40.20
C ALA A 17 38.57 -47.57 -41.45
N GLU A 18 38.79 -48.50 -42.38
CA GLU A 18 39.44 -48.21 -43.68
C GLU A 18 38.63 -47.23 -44.52
N HIS A 19 37.30 -47.38 -44.54
CA HIS A 19 36.40 -46.48 -45.26
C HIS A 19 36.42 -45.04 -44.69
N LEU A 20 36.46 -44.89 -43.37
CA LEU A 20 36.56 -43.59 -42.70
C LEU A 20 37.91 -42.90 -42.96
N VAL A 21 39.01 -43.66 -42.94
CA VAL A 21 40.34 -43.16 -43.31
C VAL A 21 40.36 -42.70 -44.77
N GLY A 22 39.74 -43.45 -45.68
CA GLY A 22 39.60 -43.07 -47.09
C GLY A 22 38.81 -41.78 -47.30
N ARG A 23 37.80 -41.49 -46.46
CA ARG A 23 37.06 -40.22 -46.49
C ARG A 23 37.85 -39.05 -45.91
N LEU A 24 38.62 -39.26 -44.84
CA LEU A 24 39.49 -38.23 -44.27
C LEU A 24 40.61 -37.81 -45.24
N LEU A 25 41.15 -38.76 -46.01
CA LEU A 25 42.18 -38.50 -47.03
C LEU A 25 41.67 -37.72 -48.26
N ARG A 26 40.34 -37.53 -48.40
CA ARG A 26 39.75 -36.66 -49.44
C ARG A 26 39.73 -35.18 -49.04
N LEU A 27 39.98 -34.86 -47.77
CA LEU A 27 40.12 -33.49 -47.32
C LEU A 27 41.52 -32.94 -47.68
N PRO A 28 41.67 -31.61 -47.81
CA PRO A 28 42.96 -30.96 -47.85
C PRO A 28 43.88 -31.44 -46.71
N ALA A 29 45.17 -31.61 -47.00
CA ALA A 29 46.13 -32.29 -46.11
C ALA A 29 46.24 -31.64 -44.73
N ASP A 30 46.14 -30.31 -44.68
CA ASP A 30 46.09 -29.48 -43.48
C ASP A 30 44.86 -29.77 -42.60
N ARG A 31 43.66 -29.90 -43.21
CA ARG A 31 42.42 -30.26 -42.51
C ARG A 31 42.45 -31.70 -42.00
N ALA A 32 42.95 -32.62 -42.83
CA ALA A 32 43.08 -34.03 -42.47
C ALA A 32 44.04 -34.24 -41.29
N PHE A 33 45.19 -33.55 -41.30
CA PHE A 33 46.16 -33.62 -40.21
C PHE A 33 45.57 -33.10 -38.89
N LEU A 34 44.91 -31.93 -38.94
CA LEU A 34 44.26 -31.33 -37.77
C LEU A 34 43.22 -32.27 -37.14
N LEU A 35 42.34 -32.85 -37.97
CA LEU A 35 41.30 -33.77 -37.48
C LEU A 35 41.90 -35.03 -36.84
N VAL A 36 42.98 -35.57 -37.41
CA VAL A 36 43.66 -36.74 -36.85
C VAL A 36 44.30 -36.43 -35.51
N GLU A 37 44.98 -35.28 -35.39
CA GLU A 37 45.57 -34.82 -34.14
C GLU A 37 44.51 -34.63 -33.04
N MET A 38 43.39 -33.99 -33.37
CA MET A 38 42.27 -33.82 -32.44
C MET A 38 41.62 -35.14 -32.04
N GLY A 39 41.45 -36.07 -32.98
CA GLY A 39 40.95 -37.41 -32.71
C GLY A 39 41.84 -38.19 -31.74
N LEU A 40 43.17 -38.10 -31.89
CA LEU A 40 44.13 -38.68 -30.96
C LEU A 40 44.08 -38.01 -29.58
N SER A 41 43.89 -36.69 -29.52
CA SER A 41 43.72 -35.98 -28.24
C SER A 41 42.43 -36.37 -27.51
N LEU A 42 41.39 -36.79 -28.24
CA LEU A 42 40.12 -37.21 -27.65
C LEU A 42 40.19 -38.60 -27.03
N THR A 43 41.05 -39.50 -27.52
CA THR A 43 41.16 -40.85 -26.96
C THR A 43 41.75 -40.87 -25.55
N THR A 44 42.49 -39.82 -25.16
CA THR A 44 42.93 -39.66 -23.77
C THR A 44 41.79 -39.30 -22.83
N ALA A 45 40.71 -38.69 -23.33
CA ALA A 45 39.52 -38.35 -22.55
C ALA A 45 38.45 -39.45 -22.60
N SER A 46 38.09 -39.90 -23.80
CA SER A 46 37.14 -41.00 -24.00
C SER A 46 37.29 -41.62 -25.39
N VAL A 47 37.55 -42.93 -25.42
CA VAL A 47 37.61 -43.71 -26.67
C VAL A 47 36.26 -43.71 -27.40
N ARG A 48 35.14 -43.73 -26.67
CA ARG A 48 33.79 -43.68 -27.26
C ARG A 48 33.52 -42.34 -27.93
N ALA A 49 33.88 -41.24 -27.28
CA ALA A 49 33.75 -39.90 -27.87
C ALA A 49 34.67 -39.71 -29.08
N ALA A 50 35.91 -40.24 -29.02
CA ALA A 50 36.83 -40.21 -30.15
C ALA A 50 36.33 -41.03 -31.35
N ALA A 51 35.69 -42.17 -31.13
CA ALA A 51 35.09 -42.97 -32.20
C ALA A 51 33.97 -42.21 -32.91
N GLU A 52 33.10 -41.53 -32.15
CA GLU A 52 32.05 -40.67 -32.72
C GLU A 52 32.60 -39.45 -33.44
N PHE A 53 33.64 -38.81 -32.91
CA PHE A 53 34.37 -37.73 -33.60
C PHE A 53 34.87 -38.19 -34.97
N VAL A 54 35.60 -39.31 -35.04
CA VAL A 54 36.16 -39.84 -36.30
C VAL A 54 35.05 -40.17 -37.30
N ARG A 55 33.90 -40.64 -36.82
CA ARG A 55 32.73 -40.94 -37.67
C ARG A 55 32.20 -39.70 -38.38
N VAL A 56 32.11 -38.56 -37.69
CA VAL A 56 31.53 -37.32 -38.24
C VAL A 56 32.56 -36.36 -38.84
N ALA A 57 33.84 -36.49 -38.47
CA ALA A 57 34.94 -35.61 -38.89
C ALA A 57 35.05 -35.36 -40.41
N PRO A 58 34.87 -36.36 -41.32
CA PRO A 58 34.94 -36.10 -42.76
C PRO A 58 33.84 -35.17 -43.26
N GLU A 59 32.65 -35.25 -42.65
CA GLU A 59 31.51 -34.42 -43.03
C GLU A 59 31.63 -33.02 -42.45
N VAL A 60 31.98 -32.90 -41.16
CA VAL A 60 32.22 -31.60 -40.51
C VAL A 60 33.43 -30.87 -41.12
N GLY A 61 34.47 -31.60 -41.53
CA GLY A 61 35.66 -31.07 -42.23
C GLY A 61 35.36 -30.40 -43.57
N MET A 62 34.22 -30.71 -44.20
CA MET A 62 33.73 -30.05 -45.41
C MET A 62 32.88 -28.81 -45.09
N LEU A 63 32.36 -28.70 -43.86
CA LEU A 63 31.46 -27.62 -43.44
C LEU A 63 32.20 -26.48 -42.72
N LEU A 64 33.38 -26.74 -42.15
CA LEU A 64 34.10 -25.77 -41.33
C LEU A 64 35.45 -25.37 -41.94
N GLU A 65 35.84 -24.12 -41.71
CA GLU A 65 37.18 -23.63 -41.98
C GLU A 65 38.20 -24.15 -40.95
N PRO A 66 39.52 -24.14 -41.24
CA PRO A 66 40.53 -24.67 -40.34
C PRO A 66 40.52 -24.07 -38.92
N GLU A 67 40.24 -22.77 -38.77
CA GLU A 67 40.10 -22.12 -37.46
C GLU A 67 38.86 -22.61 -36.70
N GLU A 68 37.76 -22.84 -37.41
CA GLU A 68 36.51 -23.32 -36.82
C GLU A 68 36.60 -24.80 -36.42
N LEU A 69 37.30 -25.62 -37.22
CA LEU A 69 37.59 -27.02 -36.88
C LEU A 69 38.37 -27.14 -35.58
N LYS A 70 39.36 -26.25 -35.36
CA LYS A 70 40.10 -26.17 -34.10
C LYS A 70 39.19 -25.89 -32.91
N VAL A 71 38.27 -24.93 -33.04
CA VAL A 71 37.32 -24.60 -31.97
C VAL A 71 36.34 -25.74 -31.74
N TRP A 72 35.80 -26.34 -32.80
CA TRP A 72 34.85 -27.46 -32.75
C TRP A 72 35.42 -28.69 -32.04
N GLY A 73 36.61 -29.15 -32.42
CA GLY A 73 37.21 -30.32 -31.76
C GLY A 73 37.62 -30.02 -30.31
N GLU A 74 38.03 -28.78 -30.00
CA GLU A 74 38.33 -28.37 -28.63
C GLU A 74 37.07 -28.35 -27.75
N VAL A 75 35.92 -27.90 -28.26
CA VAL A 75 34.61 -28.03 -27.59
C VAL A 75 34.34 -29.51 -27.28
N GLY A 76 34.45 -30.38 -28.28
CA GLY A 76 34.21 -31.81 -28.09
C GLY A 76 35.15 -32.44 -27.06
N ARG A 77 36.42 -32.03 -27.05
CA ARG A 77 37.43 -32.48 -26.07
C ARG A 77 37.11 -32.03 -24.66
N ARG A 78 36.70 -30.78 -24.49
CA ARG A 78 36.23 -30.23 -23.20
C ARG A 78 35.03 -31.00 -22.67
N LEU A 79 34.03 -31.19 -23.52
CA LEU A 79 32.84 -31.96 -23.17
C LEU A 79 33.23 -33.39 -22.75
N ALA A 80 34.12 -34.03 -23.50
CA ALA A 80 34.53 -35.42 -23.22
C ALA A 80 35.28 -35.55 -21.90
N GLY A 81 36.05 -34.53 -21.51
CA GLY A 81 36.76 -34.47 -20.23
C GLY A 81 35.84 -34.35 -19.01
N VAL A 82 34.64 -33.79 -19.16
CA VAL A 82 33.65 -33.66 -18.09
C VAL A 82 32.63 -34.81 -18.14
N ASN A 83 32.00 -35.01 -19.30
CA ASN A 83 31.02 -36.04 -19.56
C ASN A 83 31.14 -36.57 -21.00
N PRO A 84 31.65 -37.81 -21.18
CA PRO A 84 31.75 -38.45 -22.48
C PRO A 84 30.45 -38.49 -23.28
N GLU A 85 29.30 -38.64 -22.62
CA GLU A 85 27.99 -38.70 -23.30
C GLU A 85 27.62 -37.33 -23.90
N SER A 86 27.97 -36.22 -23.24
CA SER A 86 27.76 -34.88 -23.79
C SER A 86 28.60 -34.62 -25.04
N ALA A 87 29.84 -35.14 -25.08
CA ALA A 87 30.69 -35.05 -26.27
C ALA A 87 30.16 -35.90 -27.43
N ILE A 88 29.69 -37.12 -27.13
CA ILE A 88 29.06 -37.99 -28.12
C ILE A 88 27.83 -37.31 -28.73
N ALA A 89 26.94 -36.77 -27.90
CA ALA A 89 25.76 -36.04 -28.34
C ALA A 89 26.12 -34.79 -29.17
N PHE A 90 27.17 -34.06 -28.78
CA PHE A 90 27.67 -32.90 -29.54
C PHE A 90 28.16 -33.31 -30.94
N PHE A 91 28.97 -34.36 -31.03
CA PHE A 91 29.46 -34.85 -32.33
C PHE A 91 28.34 -35.39 -33.21
N GLN A 92 27.39 -36.12 -32.64
CA GLN A 92 26.22 -36.61 -33.37
C GLN A 92 25.34 -35.47 -33.90
N ALA A 93 25.16 -34.40 -33.12
CA ALA A 93 24.39 -33.23 -33.54
C ALA A 93 25.15 -32.31 -34.52
N SER A 94 26.48 -32.42 -34.62
CA SER A 94 27.31 -31.49 -35.40
C SER A 94 26.95 -31.41 -36.89
N PRO A 95 26.81 -32.53 -37.64
CA PRO A 95 26.46 -32.44 -39.06
C PRO A 95 25.12 -31.76 -39.36
N PRO A 96 23.98 -32.13 -38.75
CA PRO A 96 22.71 -31.47 -39.04
C PRO A 96 22.67 -30.01 -38.57
N VAL A 97 23.24 -29.69 -37.40
CA VAL A 97 23.29 -28.30 -36.90
C VAL A 97 24.12 -27.42 -37.83
N LEU A 98 25.34 -27.83 -38.19
CA LEU A 98 26.22 -27.00 -39.03
C LEU A 98 25.71 -26.83 -40.46
N LYS A 99 24.94 -27.79 -40.99
CA LYS A 99 24.24 -27.63 -42.28
C LYS A 99 23.13 -26.58 -42.22
N ALA A 100 22.40 -26.51 -41.09
CA ALA A 100 21.34 -25.54 -40.89
C ALA A 100 21.85 -24.11 -40.61
N ILE A 101 23.11 -23.97 -40.18
CA ILE A 101 23.73 -22.66 -39.87
C ILE A 101 24.51 -22.12 -41.10
N PRO A 102 24.21 -20.89 -41.56
CA PRO A 102 24.97 -20.20 -42.62
C PRO A 102 26.46 -20.06 -42.31
N LEU A 103 27.31 -20.09 -43.35
CA LEU A 103 28.77 -20.06 -43.19
C LEU A 103 29.25 -18.89 -42.31
N ARG A 104 28.67 -17.69 -42.48
CA ARG A 104 29.06 -16.49 -41.73
C ARG A 104 28.83 -16.58 -40.22
N LEU A 105 27.92 -17.45 -39.77
CA LEU A 105 27.53 -17.57 -38.38
C LEU A 105 28.25 -18.71 -37.63
N ARG A 106 28.85 -19.67 -38.36
CA ARG A 106 29.46 -20.88 -37.79
C ARG A 106 30.56 -20.53 -36.78
N ARG A 107 31.48 -19.63 -37.14
CA ARG A 107 32.51 -19.12 -36.22
C ARG A 107 31.92 -18.50 -34.94
N ALA A 108 30.94 -17.59 -35.07
CA ALA A 108 30.34 -16.90 -33.92
C ALA A 108 29.63 -17.89 -32.98
N LEU A 109 28.89 -18.84 -33.55
CA LEU A 109 28.27 -19.93 -32.80
C LEU A 109 29.32 -20.78 -32.07
N LEU A 110 30.31 -21.32 -32.79
CA LEU A 110 31.32 -22.21 -32.21
C LEU A 110 32.13 -21.53 -31.10
N LEU A 111 32.49 -20.25 -31.27
CA LEU A 111 33.16 -19.48 -30.22
C LEU A 111 32.29 -19.29 -28.99
N THR A 112 30.98 -19.06 -29.18
CA THR A 112 30.02 -18.94 -28.07
C THR A 112 29.90 -20.26 -27.31
N ILE A 113 29.72 -21.37 -28.02
CA ILE A 113 29.62 -22.72 -27.42
C ILE A 113 30.94 -23.11 -26.74
N HIS A 114 32.09 -22.75 -27.31
CA HIS A 114 33.39 -22.95 -26.67
C HIS A 114 33.53 -22.20 -25.35
N ARG A 115 33.04 -20.96 -25.29
CA ARG A 115 33.03 -20.19 -24.04
C ARG A 115 32.06 -20.77 -23.02
N GLN A 116 30.87 -21.20 -23.44
CA GLN A 116 29.95 -21.91 -22.56
C GLN A 116 30.57 -23.20 -22.02
N SER A 117 31.28 -23.98 -22.85
CA SER A 117 31.89 -25.25 -22.44
C SER A 117 33.07 -25.11 -21.49
N LEU A 118 33.63 -23.90 -21.33
CA LEU A 118 34.58 -23.59 -20.24
C LEU A 118 33.91 -23.67 -18.86
N ILE A 119 32.62 -23.37 -18.77
CA ILE A 119 31.89 -23.24 -17.50
C ILE A 119 30.91 -24.41 -17.31
N SER A 120 30.16 -24.79 -18.35
CA SER A 120 29.14 -25.84 -18.28
C SER A 120 29.04 -26.63 -19.58
N SER A 121 29.25 -27.94 -19.48
CA SER A 121 29.14 -28.88 -20.60
C SER A 121 27.69 -29.07 -21.07
N THR A 122 26.74 -29.12 -20.13
CA THR A 122 25.31 -29.31 -20.41
C THR A 122 24.74 -28.11 -21.15
N VAL A 123 25.04 -26.90 -20.68
CA VAL A 123 24.58 -25.67 -21.31
C VAL A 123 25.18 -25.48 -22.70
N ALA A 124 26.46 -25.79 -22.88
CA ALA A 124 27.11 -25.71 -24.19
C ALA A 124 26.51 -26.68 -25.22
N LEU A 125 26.22 -27.92 -24.82
CA LEU A 125 25.58 -28.91 -25.69
C LEU A 125 24.18 -28.47 -26.09
N ASP A 126 23.36 -28.10 -25.11
CA ASP A 126 21.99 -27.64 -25.33
C ASP A 126 21.94 -26.38 -26.21
N GLY A 127 22.80 -25.40 -25.93
CA GLY A 127 22.94 -24.19 -26.74
C GLY A 127 23.34 -24.48 -28.19
N PHE A 128 24.24 -25.45 -28.42
CA PHE A 128 24.61 -25.87 -29.77
C PHE A 128 23.45 -26.54 -30.52
N GLN A 129 22.71 -27.42 -29.84
CA GLN A 129 21.56 -28.13 -30.43
C GLN A 129 20.40 -27.18 -30.78
N ARG A 130 20.16 -26.14 -29.97
CA ARG A 130 19.11 -25.14 -30.21
C ARG A 130 19.49 -24.04 -31.20
N ALA A 131 20.75 -23.94 -31.61
CA ALA A 131 21.22 -22.88 -32.50
C ALA A 131 20.41 -22.73 -33.81
N PRO A 132 19.97 -23.80 -34.50
CA PRO A 132 19.11 -23.68 -35.68
C PRO A 132 17.74 -23.05 -35.38
N GLU A 133 17.12 -23.42 -34.25
CA GLU A 133 15.84 -22.85 -33.81
C GLU A 133 15.98 -21.36 -33.50
N VAL A 134 17.04 -20.99 -32.76
CA VAL A 134 17.34 -19.58 -32.43
C VAL A 134 17.51 -18.76 -33.72
N LEU A 135 18.28 -19.26 -34.68
CA LEU A 135 18.47 -18.59 -35.97
C LEU A 135 17.14 -18.45 -36.73
N GLN A 136 16.34 -19.51 -36.80
CA GLN A 136 15.05 -19.50 -37.47
C GLN A 136 14.09 -18.46 -36.88
N ARG A 137 14.05 -18.34 -35.54
CA ARG A 137 13.21 -17.37 -34.84
C ARG A 137 13.68 -15.92 -35.04
N ILE A 138 14.98 -15.69 -35.27
CA ILE A 138 15.52 -14.35 -35.55
C ILE A 138 15.25 -13.93 -37.00
N GLY A 139 15.43 -14.82 -37.97
CA GLY A 139 15.13 -14.57 -39.38
C GLY A 139 16.05 -13.57 -40.11
N ASP A 140 17.08 -13.04 -39.45
CA ASP A 140 18.06 -12.06 -39.97
C ASP A 140 19.48 -12.49 -39.56
N GLU A 141 20.35 -12.76 -40.54
CA GLU A 141 21.71 -13.25 -40.31
C GLU A 141 22.59 -12.23 -39.56
N ASP A 142 22.47 -10.93 -39.86
CA ASP A 142 23.29 -9.90 -39.24
C ASP A 142 22.89 -9.70 -37.77
N LEU A 143 21.59 -9.78 -37.47
CA LEU A 143 21.11 -9.78 -36.08
C LEU A 143 21.54 -11.04 -35.33
N ALA A 144 21.43 -12.22 -35.96
CA ALA A 144 21.86 -13.48 -35.37
C ALA A 144 23.36 -13.47 -35.03
N ALA A 145 24.21 -12.92 -35.92
CA ALA A 145 25.63 -12.75 -35.65
C ALA A 145 25.89 -11.92 -34.39
N ARG A 146 25.19 -10.78 -34.24
CA ARG A 146 25.31 -9.93 -33.05
C ARG A 146 24.84 -10.64 -31.79
N VAL A 147 23.73 -11.36 -31.85
CA VAL A 147 23.20 -12.15 -30.73
C VAL A 147 24.21 -13.20 -30.29
N TYR A 148 24.82 -13.96 -31.20
CA TYR A 148 25.86 -14.92 -30.82
C TYR A 148 27.08 -14.25 -30.18
N VAL A 149 27.57 -13.13 -30.72
CA VAL A 149 28.70 -12.41 -30.13
C VAL A 149 28.39 -11.95 -28.69
N ILE A 150 27.20 -11.37 -28.46
CA ILE A 150 26.76 -10.95 -27.11
C ILE A 150 26.66 -12.15 -26.17
N ALA A 151 26.02 -13.24 -26.61
CA ALA A 151 25.92 -14.47 -25.84
C ALA A 151 27.31 -15.02 -25.47
N GLY A 152 28.25 -14.95 -26.40
CA GLY A 152 29.64 -15.33 -26.17
C GLY A 152 30.34 -14.45 -25.14
N GLU A 153 30.07 -13.14 -25.10
CA GLU A 153 30.64 -12.26 -24.05
C GLU A 153 30.02 -12.55 -22.69
N ILE A 154 28.70 -12.78 -22.60
CA ILE A 154 28.03 -13.20 -21.35
C ILE A 154 28.62 -14.53 -20.83
N ALA A 155 28.88 -15.47 -21.75
CA ALA A 155 29.44 -16.79 -21.44
C ALA A 155 30.84 -16.74 -20.81
N ARG A 156 31.53 -15.58 -20.81
CA ARG A 156 32.81 -15.43 -20.10
C ARG A 156 32.64 -15.48 -18.59
N ARG A 157 31.46 -15.12 -18.07
CA ARG A 157 31.15 -15.13 -16.63
C ARG A 157 30.05 -16.13 -16.27
N SER A 158 29.08 -16.36 -17.16
CA SER A 158 27.93 -17.22 -16.88
C SER A 158 27.42 -17.92 -18.14
N ALA A 159 27.58 -19.26 -18.20
CA ALA A 159 27.04 -20.05 -19.29
C ALA A 159 25.50 -20.08 -19.26
N THR A 160 24.89 -20.18 -18.07
CA THR A 160 23.43 -20.24 -17.92
C THR A 160 22.75 -18.97 -18.42
N GLN A 161 23.25 -17.78 -18.04
CA GLN A 161 22.70 -16.51 -18.52
C GLN A 161 22.97 -16.27 -20.01
N SER A 162 24.06 -16.83 -20.56
CA SER A 162 24.34 -16.82 -21.99
C SER A 162 23.29 -17.63 -22.77
N ALA A 163 22.96 -18.83 -22.32
CA ALA A 163 21.92 -19.65 -22.95
C ALA A 163 20.52 -19.03 -22.78
N GLU A 164 20.23 -18.45 -21.62
CA GLU A 164 18.98 -17.72 -21.39
C GLU A 164 18.85 -16.51 -22.33
N PHE A 165 19.94 -15.78 -22.56
CA PHE A 165 19.98 -14.69 -23.53
C PHE A 165 19.66 -15.17 -24.96
N LEU A 166 20.26 -16.30 -25.39
CA LEU A 166 19.97 -16.90 -26.70
C LEU A 166 18.49 -17.30 -26.85
N GLY A 167 17.83 -17.72 -25.76
CA GLY A 167 16.40 -18.02 -25.76
C GLY A 167 15.50 -16.78 -25.81
N ARG A 168 15.87 -15.69 -25.11
CA ARG A 168 15.04 -14.47 -25.00
C ARG A 168 15.22 -13.49 -26.15
N ALA A 169 16.40 -13.42 -26.77
CA ALA A 169 16.70 -12.46 -27.84
C ALA A 169 15.76 -12.56 -29.07
N PRO A 170 15.39 -13.77 -29.56
CA PRO A 170 14.45 -13.90 -30.67
C PRO A 170 13.07 -13.32 -30.37
N GLU A 171 12.58 -13.44 -29.13
CA GLU A 171 11.27 -12.91 -28.72
C GLU A 171 11.23 -11.38 -28.76
N LEU A 172 12.32 -10.73 -28.35
CA LEU A 172 12.43 -9.28 -28.44
C LEU A 172 12.42 -8.81 -29.89
N ILE A 173 13.20 -9.48 -30.75
CA ILE A 173 13.30 -9.15 -32.18
C ILE A 173 11.92 -9.31 -32.83
N ALA A 174 11.23 -10.42 -32.58
CA ALA A 174 9.88 -10.67 -33.07
C ALA A 174 8.89 -9.59 -32.59
N ARG A 175 8.90 -9.23 -31.30
CA ARG A 175 8.01 -8.17 -30.76
C ARG A 175 8.20 -6.81 -31.42
N LEU A 176 9.44 -6.45 -31.75
CA LEU A 176 9.74 -5.18 -32.42
C LEU A 176 9.39 -5.21 -33.90
N HIS A 177 9.48 -6.40 -34.54
CA HIS A 177 8.95 -6.62 -35.87
C HIS A 177 7.41 -6.51 -35.86
N ASP A 178 6.70 -7.10 -34.90
CA ASP A 178 5.24 -6.98 -34.74
C ASP A 178 4.77 -5.52 -34.52
N ARG A 179 5.53 -4.72 -33.77
CA ARG A 179 5.22 -3.29 -33.56
C ARG A 179 5.17 -2.51 -34.88
N ARG A 180 5.99 -2.90 -35.86
CA ARG A 180 6.01 -2.33 -37.22
C ARG A 180 4.66 -2.53 -37.92
N GLU A 181 4.06 -3.71 -37.77
CA GLU A 181 2.83 -4.07 -38.49
C GLU A 181 1.58 -3.42 -37.89
N ARG A 182 1.57 -3.16 -36.57
CA ARG A 182 0.39 -2.60 -35.86
C ARG A 182 0.29 -1.07 -35.87
N GLN A 183 1.34 -0.32 -36.24
CA GLN A 183 1.31 1.16 -36.34
C GLN A 183 1.46 1.70 -37.79
N PRO A 184 0.53 1.41 -38.72
CA PRO A 184 0.58 1.91 -40.10
C PRO A 184 0.15 3.39 -40.27
N ARG A 185 -0.12 4.14 -39.18
CA ARG A 185 -0.73 5.49 -39.23
C ARG A 185 0.25 6.67 -39.34
N ALA A 186 1.56 6.44 -39.43
CA ALA A 186 2.49 7.50 -39.84
C ALA A 186 2.42 7.62 -41.37
N ARG A 187 2.24 8.84 -41.90
CA ARG A 187 2.08 9.11 -43.34
C ARG A 187 3.26 8.65 -44.22
N ASP A 188 4.34 8.14 -43.62
CA ASP A 188 5.52 7.60 -44.30
C ASP A 188 5.88 6.19 -43.79
N LEU A 189 5.55 5.15 -44.57
CA LEU A 189 5.91 3.74 -44.31
C LEU A 189 7.42 3.50 -44.17
N SER A 190 8.26 4.40 -44.73
CA SER A 190 9.73 4.28 -44.66
C SER A 190 10.30 4.74 -43.31
N GLU A 191 9.70 5.75 -42.66
CA GLU A 191 10.20 6.29 -41.39
C GLU A 191 9.93 5.35 -40.21
N GLY A 192 8.75 4.69 -40.19
CA GLY A 192 8.37 3.75 -39.14
C GLY A 192 9.23 2.47 -39.11
N ALA A 193 9.59 1.95 -40.28
CA ALA A 193 10.50 0.80 -40.38
C ALA A 193 11.92 1.16 -39.89
N GLY A 194 12.41 2.37 -40.23
CA GLY A 194 13.69 2.86 -39.73
C GLY A 194 13.70 3.15 -38.22
N ALA A 195 12.58 3.56 -37.64
CA ALA A 195 12.45 3.80 -36.21
C ALA A 195 12.64 2.54 -35.35
N ALA A 196 11.89 1.48 -35.64
CA ALA A 196 11.97 0.22 -34.91
C ALA A 196 13.35 -0.44 -35.03
N ARG A 197 13.95 -0.40 -36.24
CA ARG A 197 15.30 -0.93 -36.47
C ARG A 197 16.36 -0.15 -35.69
N ARG A 198 16.31 1.19 -35.71
CA ARG A 198 17.22 2.04 -34.91
C ARG A 198 17.14 1.72 -33.42
N LEU A 199 15.93 1.55 -32.90
CA LEU A 199 15.72 1.21 -31.49
C LEU A 199 16.29 -0.17 -31.15
N LEU A 200 16.04 -1.18 -31.99
CA LEU A 200 16.59 -2.53 -31.82
C LEU A 200 18.12 -2.51 -31.84
N GLU A 201 18.72 -1.83 -32.80
CA GLU A 201 20.16 -1.72 -32.93
C GLU A 201 20.79 -1.02 -31.72
N ARG A 202 20.17 0.05 -31.22
CA ARG A 202 20.63 0.74 -30.02
C ARG A 202 20.52 -0.15 -28.78
N ALA A 203 19.41 -0.87 -28.64
CA ALA A 203 19.20 -1.80 -27.53
C ALA A 203 20.23 -2.93 -27.53
N LEU A 204 20.46 -3.59 -28.68
CA LEU A 204 21.47 -4.65 -28.82
C LEU A 204 22.89 -4.13 -28.58
N ALA A 205 23.22 -2.93 -29.06
CA ALA A 205 24.52 -2.31 -28.79
C ALA A 205 24.72 -2.06 -27.28
N LEU A 206 23.69 -1.57 -26.59
CA LEU A 206 23.75 -1.38 -25.14
C LEU A 206 23.83 -2.71 -24.39
N THR A 207 23.09 -3.74 -24.81
CA THR A 207 23.19 -5.10 -24.25
C THR A 207 24.60 -5.67 -24.39
N ALA A 208 25.27 -5.43 -25.52
CA ALA A 208 26.67 -5.83 -25.72
C ALA A 208 27.61 -5.16 -24.70
N LEU A 209 27.43 -3.86 -24.44
CA LEU A 209 28.20 -3.14 -23.42
C LEU A 209 27.92 -3.66 -22.00
N PHE A 210 26.67 -4.00 -21.69
CA PHE A 210 26.33 -4.69 -20.44
C PHE A 210 27.03 -6.05 -20.32
N ALA A 211 27.11 -6.82 -21.41
CA ALA A 211 27.76 -8.12 -21.42
C ALA A 211 29.27 -7.97 -21.15
N GLU A 212 29.91 -6.98 -21.77
CA GLU A 212 31.33 -6.68 -21.57
C GLU A 212 31.64 -6.26 -20.13
N LYS A 213 30.87 -5.30 -19.59
CA LYS A 213 31.17 -4.70 -18.27
C LYS A 213 30.63 -5.52 -17.10
N ALA A 214 29.43 -6.08 -17.25
CA ALA A 214 28.66 -6.68 -16.16
C ALA A 214 28.27 -8.15 -16.39
N GLY A 215 28.57 -8.73 -17.56
CA GLY A 215 28.27 -10.13 -17.88
C GLY A 215 26.76 -10.40 -17.87
N GLY A 216 26.31 -11.17 -16.88
CA GLY A 216 24.95 -11.64 -16.72
C GLY A 216 23.83 -10.61 -16.74
N LEU A 217 24.12 -9.38 -16.28
CA LEU A 217 23.14 -8.29 -16.24
C LEU A 217 22.66 -7.88 -17.63
N ALA A 218 23.38 -8.26 -18.70
CA ALA A 218 22.93 -8.06 -20.08
C ALA A 218 21.61 -8.79 -20.38
N THR A 219 21.44 -10.02 -19.88
CA THR A 219 20.22 -10.81 -20.06
C THR A 219 19.04 -10.17 -19.34
N GLU A 220 19.27 -9.66 -18.12
CA GLU A 220 18.26 -8.93 -17.35
C GLU A 220 17.87 -7.60 -18.01
N PHE A 221 18.85 -6.85 -18.53
CA PHE A 221 18.61 -5.61 -19.26
C PHE A 221 17.72 -5.86 -20.50
N LEU A 222 18.03 -6.88 -21.30
CA LEU A 222 17.22 -7.25 -22.47
C LEU A 222 15.77 -7.53 -22.09
N SER A 223 15.59 -8.22 -20.95
CA SER A 223 14.29 -8.63 -20.43
C SER A 223 13.49 -7.45 -19.85
N ALA A 224 14.17 -6.47 -19.26
CA ALA A 224 13.57 -5.21 -18.87
C ALA A 224 13.17 -4.40 -20.11
N PHE A 225 14.03 -4.34 -21.13
CA PHE A 225 13.77 -3.61 -22.37
C PHE A 225 12.56 -4.17 -23.13
N ALA A 226 12.38 -5.49 -23.14
CA ALA A 226 11.20 -6.15 -23.72
C ALA A 226 9.86 -5.74 -23.07
N ARG A 227 9.88 -5.12 -21.88
CA ARG A 227 8.71 -4.62 -21.13
C ARG A 227 8.45 -3.12 -21.33
N LEU A 228 9.27 -2.43 -22.12
CA LEU A 228 9.16 -0.99 -22.32
C LEU A 228 7.81 -0.63 -22.98
N PRO A 229 7.06 0.36 -22.46
CA PRO A 229 5.69 0.66 -22.91
C PRO A 229 5.62 1.06 -24.38
N VAL A 230 4.67 0.47 -25.12
CA VAL A 230 4.47 0.69 -26.57
C VAL A 230 4.06 2.14 -26.88
N ALA A 231 3.41 2.83 -25.94
CA ALA A 231 2.87 4.17 -26.12
C ALA A 231 3.90 5.31 -26.06
N ALA A 232 5.14 5.05 -25.61
CA ALA A 232 6.17 6.08 -25.50
C ALA A 232 6.74 6.47 -26.88
N ARG A 233 7.08 7.76 -27.07
CA ARG A 233 7.68 8.26 -28.33
C ARG A 233 9.07 7.66 -28.52
N LEU A 234 9.45 7.37 -29.77
CA LEU A 234 10.76 6.79 -30.11
C LEU A 234 11.93 7.60 -29.52
N GLU A 235 11.87 8.93 -29.61
CA GLU A 235 12.94 9.81 -29.13
C GLU A 235 13.14 9.69 -27.62
N ASP A 236 12.07 9.55 -26.85
CA ASP A 236 12.12 9.35 -25.40
C ASP A 236 12.74 7.99 -25.05
N GLN A 237 12.45 6.96 -25.85
CA GLN A 237 13.03 5.63 -25.68
C GLN A 237 14.53 5.61 -26.01
N LEU A 238 14.96 6.32 -27.06
CA LEU A 238 16.38 6.44 -27.41
C LEU A 238 17.14 7.23 -26.33
N LYS A 239 16.60 8.36 -25.87
CA LYS A 239 17.17 9.13 -24.76
C LYS A 239 17.29 8.27 -23.51
N LEU A 240 16.29 7.45 -23.19
CA LEU A 240 16.36 6.53 -22.06
C LEU A 240 17.57 5.58 -22.18
N LEU A 241 17.79 4.97 -23.34
CA LEU A 241 18.94 4.09 -23.59
C LEU A 241 20.28 4.84 -23.48
N ASP A 242 20.34 6.08 -23.94
CA ASP A 242 21.55 6.92 -23.84
C ASP A 242 21.89 7.25 -22.38
N HIS A 243 20.90 7.58 -21.55
CA HIS A 243 21.12 7.77 -20.11
C HIS A 243 21.51 6.46 -19.41
N THR A 244 20.88 5.33 -19.77
CA THR A 244 21.29 4.02 -19.22
C THR A 244 22.73 3.67 -19.56
N HIS A 245 23.19 3.99 -20.77
CA HIS A 245 24.60 3.88 -21.14
C HIS A 245 25.47 4.72 -20.21
N ALA A 246 25.10 5.98 -19.95
CA ALA A 246 25.86 6.84 -19.05
C ALA A 246 25.96 6.27 -17.61
N PHE A 247 24.89 5.66 -17.10
CA PHE A 247 24.92 4.97 -15.80
C PHE A 247 25.75 3.68 -15.81
N LEU A 248 25.91 3.02 -16.95
CA LEU A 248 26.71 1.80 -17.08
C LEU A 248 28.19 2.04 -16.74
N GLU A 249 28.71 3.24 -17.00
CA GLU A 249 30.05 3.65 -16.57
C GLU A 249 30.24 3.65 -15.04
N ARG A 250 29.14 3.80 -14.28
CA ARG A 250 29.16 3.78 -12.80
C ARG A 250 28.96 2.39 -12.22
N GLY A 251 28.43 1.46 -13.01
CA GLY A 251 28.24 0.06 -12.62
C GLY A 251 26.99 -0.58 -13.23
N GLY A 252 27.11 -1.84 -13.66
CA GLY A 252 26.01 -2.56 -14.31
C GLY A 252 24.75 -2.71 -13.46
N GLY A 253 24.89 -2.92 -12.15
CA GLY A 253 23.74 -3.03 -11.24
C GLY A 253 22.94 -1.73 -11.15
N ILE A 254 23.64 -0.59 -11.03
CA ILE A 254 23.01 0.74 -10.98
C ILE A 254 22.34 1.05 -12.32
N ALA A 255 23.00 0.78 -13.44
CA ALA A 255 22.46 1.05 -14.77
C ALA A 255 21.19 0.23 -15.06
N LEU A 256 21.19 -1.06 -14.69
CA LEU A 256 20.02 -1.91 -14.83
C LEU A 256 18.86 -1.41 -13.97
N GLN A 257 19.13 -1.09 -12.70
CA GLN A 257 18.11 -0.57 -11.78
C GLN A 257 17.56 0.78 -12.27
N TYR A 258 18.44 1.67 -12.73
CA TYR A 258 18.04 2.94 -13.34
C TYR A 258 17.09 2.70 -14.50
N PHE A 259 17.45 1.83 -15.45
CA PHE A 259 16.62 1.56 -16.61
C PHE A 259 15.23 1.03 -16.21
N GLN A 260 15.18 0.06 -15.29
CA GLN A 260 13.92 -0.50 -14.80
C GLN A 260 13.02 0.58 -14.17
N VAL A 261 13.57 1.40 -13.27
CA VAL A 261 12.82 2.48 -12.61
C VAL A 261 12.43 3.57 -13.60
N ALA A 262 13.32 3.95 -14.50
CA ALA A 262 13.08 4.96 -15.53
C ALA A 262 11.92 4.56 -16.47
N THR A 263 11.79 3.28 -16.84
CA THR A 263 10.63 2.83 -17.63
C THR A 263 9.31 2.99 -16.87
N ARG A 264 9.33 2.80 -15.55
CA ARG A 264 8.16 3.04 -14.67
C ARG A 264 7.87 4.54 -14.54
N VAL A 265 8.90 5.37 -14.33
CA VAL A 265 8.76 6.83 -14.27
C VAL A 265 8.17 7.37 -15.58
N LEU A 266 8.65 6.91 -16.73
CA LEU A 266 8.12 7.30 -18.03
C LEU A 266 6.62 6.96 -18.17
N ALA A 267 6.21 5.79 -17.67
CA ALA A 267 4.81 5.37 -17.68
C ALA A 267 3.92 6.20 -16.74
N LEU A 268 4.44 6.61 -15.57
CA LEU A 268 3.65 7.31 -14.53
C LEU A 268 3.68 8.85 -14.65
N ALA A 269 4.79 9.42 -15.11
CA ALA A 269 5.05 10.86 -15.11
C ALA A 269 5.30 11.45 -16.50
N GLY A 270 5.36 10.61 -17.55
CA GLY A 270 5.64 11.04 -18.91
C GLY A 270 7.09 11.50 -19.13
N ALA A 271 7.36 12.08 -20.31
CA ALA A 271 8.71 12.46 -20.73
C ALA A 271 9.31 13.61 -19.89
N ASP A 272 8.51 14.62 -19.52
CA ASP A 272 8.99 15.74 -18.67
C ASP A 272 9.36 15.24 -17.27
N GLY A 273 8.52 14.40 -16.66
CA GLY A 273 8.81 13.75 -15.38
C GLY A 273 10.05 12.87 -15.44
N LEU A 274 10.22 12.08 -16.51
CA LEU A 274 11.43 11.28 -16.73
C LEU A 274 12.68 12.15 -16.82
N ALA A 275 12.65 13.23 -17.59
CA ALA A 275 13.80 14.13 -17.75
C ALA A 275 14.24 14.71 -16.39
N ARG A 276 13.29 15.29 -15.64
CA ARG A 276 13.56 15.86 -14.30
C ARG A 276 14.08 14.82 -13.32
N TRP A 277 13.49 13.64 -13.32
CA TRP A 277 13.92 12.55 -12.44
C TRP A 277 15.31 12.03 -12.83
N THR A 278 15.62 11.95 -14.12
CA THR A 278 16.93 11.53 -14.62
C THR A 278 18.01 12.52 -14.22
N ASP A 279 17.78 13.81 -14.38
CA ASP A 279 18.70 14.87 -13.96
C ASP A 279 18.98 14.81 -12.45
N LEU A 280 17.93 14.63 -11.65
CA LEU A 280 18.04 14.46 -10.21
C LEU A 280 18.84 13.18 -9.86
N THR A 281 18.55 12.05 -10.51
CA THR A 281 19.25 10.79 -10.27
C THR A 281 20.74 10.91 -10.62
N TRP A 282 21.07 11.56 -11.74
CA TRP A 282 22.45 11.79 -12.14
C TRP A 282 23.19 12.70 -11.15
N LYS A 283 22.51 13.74 -10.65
CA LYS A 283 23.06 14.62 -9.62
C LYS A 283 23.39 13.87 -8.33
N ILE A 284 22.49 12.99 -7.88
CA ILE A 284 22.74 12.12 -6.72
C ILE A 284 23.94 11.21 -7.00
N ALA A 285 24.04 10.67 -8.23
CA ALA A 285 25.13 9.78 -8.65
C ALA A 285 26.51 10.42 -8.61
N LEU A 286 26.59 11.72 -8.92
CA LEU A 286 27.84 12.46 -8.85
C LEU A 286 28.38 12.59 -7.43
N GLN A 287 27.53 12.48 -6.41
CA GLN A 287 27.94 12.61 -5.00
C GLN A 287 28.16 11.25 -4.34
N ASP A 288 27.21 10.33 -4.46
CA ASP A 288 27.24 9.05 -3.75
C ASP A 288 26.48 7.95 -4.51
N ASN A 289 27.17 6.86 -4.86
CA ASN A 289 26.60 5.70 -5.54
C ASN A 289 25.61 4.92 -4.64
N ALA A 290 25.81 4.89 -3.32
CA ALA A 290 24.88 4.24 -2.40
C ALA A 290 23.58 5.03 -2.29
N ALA A 291 23.66 6.36 -2.21
CA ALA A 291 22.51 7.25 -2.24
C ALA A 291 21.66 7.08 -3.52
N VAL A 292 22.29 6.92 -4.69
CA VAL A 292 21.56 6.61 -5.94
C VAL A 292 20.79 5.33 -5.81
N TYR A 293 21.43 4.26 -5.35
CA TYR A 293 20.78 2.97 -5.26
C TYR A 293 19.54 3.01 -4.35
N ASN A 294 19.65 3.71 -3.21
CA ASN A 294 18.52 3.95 -2.31
C ASN A 294 17.43 4.81 -2.96
N PHE A 295 17.81 5.88 -3.68
CA PHE A 295 16.86 6.72 -4.40
C PHE A 295 16.11 5.98 -5.51
N LEU A 296 16.83 5.13 -6.27
CA LEU A 296 16.24 4.28 -7.30
C LEU A 296 15.24 3.28 -6.70
N LYS A 297 15.56 2.67 -5.55
CA LYS A 297 14.62 1.77 -4.84
C LYS A 297 13.41 2.49 -4.26
N LEU A 298 13.58 3.71 -3.77
CA LEU A 298 12.52 4.53 -3.20
C LEU A 298 11.54 5.05 -4.26
N THR A 299 12.04 5.37 -5.45
CA THR A 299 11.26 6.05 -6.51
C THR A 299 9.94 5.38 -6.86
N PRO A 300 9.88 4.07 -7.21
CA PRO A 300 8.61 3.44 -7.60
C PRO A 300 7.51 3.61 -6.53
N ARG A 301 7.86 3.38 -5.26
CA ARG A 301 6.93 3.48 -4.13
C ARG A 301 6.38 4.89 -3.97
N VAL A 302 7.24 5.91 -4.03
CA VAL A 302 6.82 7.33 -3.91
C VAL A 302 5.91 7.73 -5.07
N LEU A 303 6.26 7.37 -6.31
CA LEU A 303 5.45 7.72 -7.47
C LEU A 303 4.10 7.01 -7.46
N GLU A 304 4.06 5.74 -7.09
CA GLU A 304 2.82 4.98 -6.97
C GLU A 304 1.89 5.56 -5.90
N ALA A 305 2.44 5.96 -4.75
CA ALA A 305 1.67 6.64 -3.70
C ALA A 305 1.09 7.98 -4.19
N LEU A 306 1.85 8.78 -4.94
CA LEU A 306 1.35 10.02 -5.54
C LEU A 306 0.26 9.77 -6.60
N VAL A 307 0.41 8.71 -7.40
CA VAL A 307 -0.59 8.31 -8.40
C VAL A 307 -1.87 7.83 -7.73
N GLN A 308 -1.76 7.03 -6.67
CA GLN A 308 -2.92 6.56 -5.90
C GLN A 308 -3.67 7.72 -5.25
N ALA A 309 -2.96 8.70 -4.69
CA ALA A 309 -3.58 9.85 -4.01
C ALA A 309 -4.21 10.88 -4.97
N HIS A 310 -3.63 11.07 -6.18
CA HIS A 310 -4.00 12.20 -7.06
C HIS A 310 -4.49 11.81 -8.46
N GLY A 311 -4.49 10.52 -8.80
CA GLY A 311 -5.06 9.97 -10.02
C GLY A 311 -4.57 10.67 -11.31
N PRO A 312 -5.47 11.22 -12.15
CA PRO A 312 -5.10 11.84 -13.43
C PRO A 312 -4.25 13.11 -13.30
N ALA A 313 -4.24 13.77 -12.13
CA ALA A 313 -3.38 14.93 -11.88
C ALA A 313 -1.95 14.55 -11.46
N ALA A 314 -1.67 13.26 -11.27
CA ALA A 314 -0.38 12.79 -10.77
C ALA A 314 0.83 13.14 -11.65
N PRO A 315 0.79 13.06 -13.01
CA PRO A 315 1.99 13.34 -13.82
C PRO A 315 2.52 14.77 -13.67
N SER A 316 1.62 15.76 -13.65
CA SER A 316 2.00 17.18 -13.44
C SER A 316 2.45 17.43 -12.00
N LEU A 317 1.81 16.78 -11.02
CA LEU A 317 2.21 16.83 -9.62
C LEU A 317 3.61 16.24 -9.40
N ILE A 318 3.89 15.05 -9.95
CA ILE A 318 5.20 14.39 -9.87
C ILE A 318 6.28 15.30 -10.43
N SER A 319 6.03 15.90 -11.60
CA SER A 319 6.98 16.84 -12.22
C SER A 319 7.25 18.05 -11.30
N ARG A 320 6.23 18.54 -10.59
CA ARG A 320 6.37 19.62 -9.62
C ARG A 320 7.12 19.19 -8.34
N VAL A 321 6.85 18.00 -7.82
CA VAL A 321 7.56 17.41 -6.67
C VAL A 321 9.04 17.24 -7.00
N LEU A 322 9.36 16.67 -8.16
CA LEU A 322 10.75 16.47 -8.59
C LEU A 322 11.51 17.79 -8.70
N GLU A 323 10.86 18.87 -9.17
CA GLU A 323 11.48 20.19 -9.23
C GLU A 323 11.78 20.75 -7.82
N VAL A 324 10.87 20.58 -6.87
CA VAL A 324 11.09 21.00 -5.47
C VAL A 324 12.22 20.19 -4.84
N VAL A 325 12.20 18.88 -5.02
CA VAL A 325 13.25 17.97 -4.52
C VAL A 325 14.60 18.33 -5.12
N ARG A 326 14.66 18.66 -6.41
CA ARG A 326 15.88 19.13 -7.08
C ARG A 326 16.44 20.38 -6.39
N GLN A 327 15.59 21.35 -6.05
CA GLN A 327 16.01 22.56 -5.32
C GLN A 327 16.56 22.25 -3.93
N VAL A 328 15.99 21.26 -3.22
CA VAL A 328 16.53 20.81 -1.93
C VAL A 328 17.87 20.09 -2.11
N SER A 329 17.97 19.20 -3.10
CA SER A 329 19.18 18.48 -3.49
C SER A 329 20.31 19.38 -4.00
N ASP A 330 20.00 20.60 -4.47
CA ASP A 330 21.02 21.61 -4.80
C ASP A 330 21.81 22.05 -3.56
N ARG A 331 21.24 21.92 -2.35
CA ARG A 331 21.90 22.22 -1.07
C ARG A 331 22.39 20.96 -0.37
N SER A 332 21.58 19.90 -0.33
CA SER A 332 21.94 18.62 0.27
C SER A 332 21.14 17.47 -0.35
N VAL A 333 21.85 16.49 -0.93
CA VAL A 333 21.24 15.30 -1.52
C VAL A 333 20.50 14.46 -0.49
N THR A 334 21.02 14.34 0.73
CA THR A 334 20.35 13.57 1.80
C THR A 334 19.01 14.18 2.17
N LEU A 335 18.95 15.51 2.33
CA LEU A 335 17.69 16.22 2.60
C LEU A 335 16.72 16.14 1.43
N GLY A 336 17.22 16.17 0.19
CA GLY A 336 16.40 16.00 -1.01
C GLY A 336 15.75 14.62 -1.08
N ILE A 337 16.50 13.56 -0.80
CA ILE A 337 15.97 12.18 -0.74
C ILE A 337 14.90 12.07 0.36
N GLU A 338 15.13 12.65 1.55
CA GLU A 338 14.15 12.67 2.64
C GLU A 338 12.88 13.45 2.26
N CYS A 339 13.03 14.63 1.65
CA CYS A 339 11.93 15.43 1.13
C CYS A 339 11.10 14.66 0.08
N PHE A 340 11.76 13.87 -0.78
CA PHE A 340 11.10 13.04 -1.77
C PHE A 340 10.34 11.88 -1.13
N ARG A 341 10.95 11.18 -0.15
CA ARG A 341 10.32 10.11 0.62
C ARG A 341 9.03 10.57 1.28
N SER A 342 9.06 11.73 1.93
CA SER A 342 7.91 12.27 2.66
C SER A 342 6.86 12.95 1.79
N SER A 343 7.15 13.18 0.50
CA SER A 343 6.25 13.93 -0.39
C SER A 343 4.83 13.36 -0.50
N PRO A 344 4.57 12.04 -0.55
CA PRO A 344 3.20 11.53 -0.59
C PRO A 344 2.43 11.83 0.69
N ARG A 345 3.05 11.63 1.86
CA ARG A 345 2.44 11.93 3.18
C ARG A 345 2.18 13.42 3.35
N ALA A 346 3.12 14.26 2.91
CA ALA A 346 2.95 15.71 2.95
C ALA A 346 1.77 16.15 2.07
N LEU A 347 1.69 15.65 0.82
CA LEU A 347 0.64 16.02 -0.14
C LEU A 347 -0.72 15.36 0.13
N ALA A 348 -0.78 14.34 0.97
CA ALA A 348 -2.04 13.77 1.45
C ALA A 348 -2.84 14.77 2.32
N SER A 349 -2.16 15.73 2.95
CA SER A 349 -2.77 16.71 3.86
C SER A 349 -2.51 18.17 3.48
N ALA A 350 -1.76 18.43 2.41
CA ALA A 350 -1.37 19.76 1.97
C ALA A 350 -1.51 19.94 0.45
N THR A 351 -1.74 21.17 0.01
CA THR A 351 -1.71 21.53 -1.40
C THR A 351 -0.28 21.53 -1.95
N VAL A 352 -0.15 21.57 -3.28
CA VAL A 352 1.16 21.62 -3.94
C VAL A 352 1.93 22.88 -3.57
N GLU A 353 1.24 24.01 -3.45
CA GLU A 353 1.83 25.29 -3.04
C GLU A 353 2.30 25.25 -1.58
N GLN A 354 1.53 24.61 -0.70
CA GLN A 354 1.92 24.38 0.69
C GLN A 354 3.16 23.49 0.76
N PHE A 355 3.20 22.40 0.00
CA PHE A 355 4.38 21.53 -0.11
C PHE A 355 5.62 22.28 -0.59
N VAL A 356 5.50 23.11 -1.64
CA VAL A 356 6.62 23.94 -2.14
C VAL A 356 7.15 24.88 -1.06
N ARG A 357 6.26 25.51 -0.29
CA ARG A 357 6.63 26.42 0.80
C ARG A 357 7.24 25.68 1.99
N TRP A 358 6.65 24.56 2.38
CA TRP A 358 7.16 23.66 3.40
C TRP A 358 8.59 23.24 3.09
N ALA A 359 8.85 22.84 1.83
CA ALA A 359 10.17 22.43 1.39
C ALA A 359 11.19 23.58 1.43
N ARG A 360 10.79 24.80 1.07
CA ARG A 360 11.65 25.99 1.21
C ARG A 360 11.93 26.36 2.66
N SER A 361 10.96 26.16 3.55
CA SER A 361 11.10 26.47 4.98
C SER A 361 12.10 25.51 5.64
N GLY A 362 12.05 24.21 5.31
CA GLY A 362 13.05 23.23 5.76
C GLY A 362 14.48 23.59 5.37
N LEU A 363 14.68 24.18 4.17
CA LEU A 363 16.00 24.62 3.71
C LEU A 363 16.61 25.74 4.55
N THR A 364 15.80 26.53 5.27
CA THR A 364 16.30 27.61 6.13
C THR A 364 17.01 27.09 7.39
N LEU A 365 16.72 25.85 7.80
CA LEU A 365 17.38 25.16 8.92
C LEU A 365 18.81 24.73 8.56
N TYR A 366 19.06 24.50 7.26
CA TYR A 366 20.36 24.12 6.72
C TYR A 366 21.16 25.36 6.26
N PRO A 367 22.51 25.42 6.44
CA PRO A 367 23.41 24.39 6.95
C PRO A 367 23.62 24.42 8.47
N LYS A 368 22.91 25.29 9.21
CA LYS A 368 23.16 25.51 10.64
C LYS A 368 22.93 24.24 11.47
N ASP A 369 21.90 23.48 11.14
CA ASP A 369 21.53 22.26 11.86
C ASP A 369 21.01 21.18 10.91
N SER A 370 21.91 20.29 10.46
CA SER A 370 21.59 19.23 9.50
C SER A 370 20.63 18.19 10.07
N ARG A 371 20.72 17.87 11.36
CA ARG A 371 19.86 16.87 12.00
C ARG A 371 18.43 17.40 12.13
N ARG A 372 18.29 18.67 12.50
CA ARG A 372 16.98 19.32 12.54
C ARG A 372 16.34 19.45 11.17
N ALA A 373 17.11 19.79 10.14
CA ALA A 373 16.61 19.81 8.77
C ALA A 373 16.14 18.41 8.31
N GLN A 374 16.88 17.36 8.64
CA GLN A 374 16.50 15.98 8.31
C GLN A 374 15.19 15.56 9.01
N ALA A 375 15.10 15.75 10.34
CA ALA A 375 13.88 15.45 11.11
C ALA A 375 12.66 16.24 10.61
N TYR A 376 12.88 17.50 10.17
CA TYR A 376 11.84 18.31 9.54
C TYR A 376 11.33 17.67 8.24
N TYR A 377 12.21 17.28 7.31
CA TYR A 377 11.80 16.63 6.07
C TYR A 377 11.22 15.24 6.27
N ALA A 378 11.62 14.53 7.33
CA ALA A 378 11.04 13.24 7.74
C ALA A 378 9.62 13.36 8.35
N LEU A 379 9.08 14.57 8.48
CA LEU A 379 7.79 14.87 9.12
C LEU A 379 7.72 14.50 10.61
N GLU A 380 8.88 14.36 11.26
CA GLU A 380 8.99 13.99 12.68
C GLU A 380 8.74 15.19 13.59
N THR A 381 9.02 16.41 13.13
CA THR A 381 8.92 17.62 13.95
C THR A 381 7.52 18.25 13.89
N GLN A 382 7.07 18.79 15.01
CA GLN A 382 5.82 19.57 15.09
C GLN A 382 5.85 20.79 14.16
N ALA A 383 6.98 21.51 14.05
CA ALA A 383 7.11 22.63 13.12
C ALA A 383 6.89 22.23 11.65
N SER A 384 7.35 21.04 11.25
CA SER A 384 7.13 20.50 9.89
C SER A 384 5.66 20.24 9.60
N GLN A 385 4.95 19.58 10.53
CA GLN A 385 3.52 19.33 10.38
C GLN A 385 2.70 20.62 10.39
N GLN A 386 3.06 21.56 11.26
CA GLN A 386 2.44 22.89 11.29
C GLN A 386 2.70 23.66 9.98
N ALA A 387 3.90 23.60 9.41
CA ALA A 387 4.22 24.26 8.15
C ALA A 387 3.42 23.70 6.95
N LEU A 388 3.05 22.41 6.99
CA LEU A 388 2.12 21.82 6.01
C LEU A 388 0.66 22.23 6.27
N ARG A 389 0.29 22.45 7.54
CA ARG A 389 -1.08 22.83 7.95
C ARG A 389 -1.36 24.34 7.88
N HIS A 390 -0.35 25.20 7.93
CA HIS A 390 -0.54 26.66 8.01
C HIS A 390 -0.90 27.32 6.65
N MET A 391 -2.22 27.30 6.41
CA MET A 391 -3.16 28.22 5.75
C MET A 391 -2.97 28.70 4.30
N ALA A 392 -3.95 28.29 3.48
CA ALA A 392 -4.87 29.20 2.78
C ALA A 392 -6.30 28.60 2.86
N GLY A 393 -7.15 29.18 3.72
CA GLY A 393 -8.58 28.86 3.88
C GLY A 393 -8.85 27.64 4.77
N GLY A 394 -9.54 27.82 5.90
CA GLY A 394 -10.13 26.72 6.67
C GLY A 394 -9.81 26.71 8.16
N ILE A 395 -10.67 26.05 8.93
CA ILE A 395 -10.56 25.89 10.39
C ILE A 395 -10.03 24.49 10.71
N THR A 396 -9.10 24.41 11.66
CA THR A 396 -8.65 23.12 12.21
C THR A 396 -9.58 22.63 13.30
N LEU A 397 -9.77 21.31 13.40
CA LEU A 397 -10.63 20.71 14.41
C LEU A 397 -10.18 21.06 15.82
N ASP A 398 -8.87 21.06 16.09
CA ASP A 398 -8.31 21.36 17.42
C ASP A 398 -8.79 22.71 17.94
N ARG A 399 -8.82 23.72 17.06
CA ARG A 399 -9.27 25.09 17.37
C ARG A 399 -10.71 25.16 17.84
N VAL A 400 -11.58 24.28 17.32
CA VAL A 400 -13.02 24.31 17.58
C VAL A 400 -13.53 23.12 18.40
N SER A 401 -12.66 22.16 18.71
CA SER A 401 -12.99 20.89 19.36
C SER A 401 -13.70 21.07 20.70
N GLN A 402 -13.22 22.00 21.53
CA GLN A 402 -13.84 22.30 22.83
C GLN A 402 -15.22 22.93 22.65
N THR A 403 -15.37 23.88 21.73
CA THR A 403 -16.65 24.53 21.43
C THR A 403 -17.67 23.53 20.88
N LEU A 404 -17.25 22.66 19.96
CA LEU A 404 -18.11 21.60 19.41
C LEU A 404 -18.50 20.57 20.48
N ARG A 405 -17.60 20.24 21.41
CA ARG A 405 -17.89 19.35 22.53
C ARG A 405 -18.99 19.91 23.43
N LEU A 406 -18.85 21.17 23.84
CA LEU A 406 -19.87 21.86 24.64
C LEU A 406 -21.18 22.00 23.87
N TYR A 407 -21.11 22.28 22.57
CA TYR A 407 -22.27 22.36 21.69
C TYR A 407 -23.04 21.04 21.63
N ILE A 408 -22.36 19.90 21.41
CA ILE A 408 -22.98 18.57 21.37
C ILE A 408 -23.52 18.17 22.74
N GLN A 409 -22.80 18.48 23.82
CA GLN A 409 -23.25 18.21 25.18
C GLN A 409 -24.50 19.03 25.53
N GLY A 410 -24.57 20.29 25.12
CA GLY A 410 -25.75 21.12 25.28
C GLY A 410 -26.95 20.65 24.45
N MET A 411 -26.69 20.07 23.28
CA MET A 411 -27.72 19.53 22.39
C MET A 411 -28.29 18.19 22.91
N THR A 412 -27.41 17.23 23.19
CA THR A 412 -27.78 15.83 23.47
C THR A 412 -27.83 15.47 24.96
N GLY A 413 -27.33 16.35 25.83
CA GLY A 413 -27.13 16.06 27.26
C GLY A 413 -25.99 15.07 27.56
N ARG A 414 -25.26 14.59 26.54
CA ARG A 414 -24.19 13.59 26.68
C ARG A 414 -22.82 14.21 26.47
N SER A 415 -21.85 13.86 27.31
CA SER A 415 -20.44 14.21 27.07
C SER A 415 -19.85 13.26 26.04
N VAL A 416 -19.33 13.81 24.94
CA VAL A 416 -18.66 13.05 23.88
C VAL A 416 -17.21 13.52 23.71
N THR A 417 -16.35 12.61 23.29
CA THR A 417 -15.00 12.90 22.83
C THR A 417 -15.04 13.23 21.35
N ILE A 418 -14.37 14.30 20.93
CA ILE A 418 -14.24 14.65 19.51
C ILE A 418 -12.80 14.36 19.10
N ARG A 419 -12.62 13.56 18.05
CA ARG A 419 -11.30 13.21 17.48
C ARG A 419 -11.28 13.49 15.97
N PRO A 420 -10.11 13.72 15.37
CA PRO A 420 -10.01 13.85 13.93
C PRO A 420 -10.13 12.47 13.24
N LEU A 421 -10.61 12.46 12.00
CA LEU A 421 -10.84 11.25 11.20
C LEU A 421 -9.59 10.39 10.94
N ASN A 422 -8.40 10.97 11.01
CA ASN A 422 -7.13 10.23 10.87
C ASN A 422 -6.74 9.45 12.14
N HIS A 423 -7.46 9.61 13.25
CA HIS A 423 -7.25 8.86 14.51
C HIS A 423 -8.30 7.75 14.70
N LEU A 424 -8.95 7.32 13.61
CA LEU A 424 -10.01 6.31 13.64
C LEU A 424 -9.37 4.91 13.77
N PRO A 425 -9.77 4.09 14.77
CA PRO A 425 -9.16 2.77 14.99
C PRO A 425 -9.57 1.74 13.92
N ASP A 426 -8.65 0.81 13.58
CA ASP A 426 -8.77 -0.17 12.49
C ASP A 426 -9.95 -1.16 12.63
N GLN A 427 -10.40 -1.40 13.86
CA GLN A 427 -11.60 -2.15 14.14
C GLN A 427 -12.57 -1.24 14.88
N MET A 428 -13.61 -0.78 14.18
CA MET A 428 -14.83 -0.31 14.82
C MET A 428 -15.55 -1.52 15.42
N SER A 429 -14.97 -2.11 16.48
CA SER A 429 -15.78 -2.84 17.43
C SER A 429 -16.74 -1.80 17.98
N VAL A 430 -17.98 -1.79 17.49
CA VAL A 430 -19.12 -1.26 18.25
C VAL A 430 -18.90 0.17 18.76
N ASN A 431 -19.32 1.19 18.00
CA ASN A 431 -19.27 2.57 18.49
C ASN A 431 -19.96 2.66 19.88
N ASP A 432 -19.18 2.84 20.95
CA ASP A 432 -19.66 2.94 22.36
C ASP A 432 -20.53 4.19 22.62
N GLY A 433 -20.81 4.99 21.58
CA GLY A 433 -21.62 6.20 21.66
C GLY A 433 -20.92 7.36 22.38
N GLN A 434 -19.61 7.24 22.60
CA GLN A 434 -18.81 8.20 23.36
C GLN A 434 -17.86 9.04 22.49
N THR A 435 -17.61 8.68 21.22
CA THR A 435 -16.63 9.39 20.37
C THR A 435 -17.21 9.77 19.00
N ILE A 436 -16.98 11.02 18.59
CA ILE A 436 -17.37 11.60 17.30
C ILE A 436 -16.10 11.96 16.52
N TYR A 437 -16.00 11.55 15.25
CA TYR A 437 -14.82 11.70 14.39
C TYR A 437 -14.99 12.73 13.27
N LEU A 438 -14.46 13.95 13.40
CA LEU A 438 -14.64 15.01 12.40
C LEU A 438 -13.42 15.18 11.48
N PRO A 439 -13.55 15.81 10.30
CA PRO A 439 -12.39 16.18 9.48
C PRO A 439 -11.40 17.02 10.27
N ALA A 440 -10.11 16.71 10.15
CA ALA A 440 -9.05 17.43 10.87
C ALA A 440 -8.97 18.91 10.48
N THR A 441 -9.38 19.27 9.27
CA THR A 441 -9.48 20.64 8.77
C THR A 441 -10.65 20.75 7.80
N ILE A 442 -11.40 21.85 7.86
CA ILE A 442 -12.46 22.19 6.90
C ILE A 442 -12.14 23.53 6.27
N ALA A 443 -12.07 23.55 4.95
CA ALA A 443 -11.81 24.73 4.11
C ALA A 443 -12.86 24.88 2.99
N GLU A 444 -14.01 24.22 3.17
CA GLU A 444 -14.96 23.96 2.08
C GLU A 444 -15.51 25.27 1.49
N PHE A 445 -15.76 26.29 2.29
CA PHE A 445 -16.38 27.54 1.82
C PHE A 445 -15.38 28.70 1.69
N GLY A 446 -14.13 28.53 2.15
CA GLY A 446 -13.07 29.53 2.06
C GLY A 446 -13.24 30.72 3.02
N GLU A 447 -14.28 30.70 3.86
CA GLU A 447 -14.59 31.70 4.87
C GLU A 447 -14.68 31.02 6.24
N GLU A 448 -13.96 31.53 7.22
CA GLU A 448 -13.85 30.93 8.55
C GLU A 448 -15.24 30.73 9.21
N GLU A 449 -16.09 31.76 9.21
CA GLU A 449 -17.44 31.64 9.80
C GLU A 449 -18.32 30.60 9.09
N ALA A 450 -18.18 30.49 7.77
CA ALA A 450 -18.94 29.53 6.98
C ALA A 450 -18.45 28.10 7.24
N ASP A 451 -17.13 27.90 7.28
CA ASP A 451 -16.49 26.61 7.58
C ASP A 451 -16.77 26.16 9.02
N PHE A 452 -16.90 27.11 9.96
CA PHE A 452 -17.33 26.80 11.33
C PHE A 452 -18.77 26.29 11.38
N LYS A 453 -19.68 26.90 10.60
CA LYS A 453 -21.06 26.40 10.48
C LYS A 453 -21.10 25.00 9.89
N LEU A 454 -20.22 24.68 8.94
CA LEU A 454 -20.08 23.31 8.43
C LEU A 454 -19.64 22.35 9.54
N TYR A 455 -18.63 22.70 10.34
CA TYR A 455 -18.23 21.90 11.52
C TYR A 455 -19.39 21.65 12.48
N LYS A 456 -20.18 22.69 12.80
CA LYS A 456 -21.36 22.55 13.67
C LYS A 456 -22.40 21.59 13.09
N VAL A 457 -22.67 21.69 11.79
CA VAL A 457 -23.65 20.82 11.11
C VAL A 457 -23.17 19.37 11.07
N LEU A 458 -21.89 19.12 10.78
CA LEU A 458 -21.30 17.78 10.79
C LEU A 458 -21.30 17.17 12.19
N ALA A 459 -20.91 17.96 13.19
CA ALA A 459 -20.95 17.56 14.60
C ALA A 459 -22.38 17.22 15.03
N ALA A 460 -23.38 18.00 14.60
CA ALA A 460 -24.78 17.74 14.88
C ALA A 460 -25.31 16.48 14.18
N HIS A 461 -24.89 16.22 12.93
CA HIS A 461 -25.25 14.98 12.23
C HIS A 461 -24.66 13.75 12.93
N ALA A 462 -23.39 13.80 13.31
CA ALA A 462 -22.75 12.70 14.02
C ALA A 462 -23.38 12.43 15.39
N ALA A 463 -23.68 13.50 16.14
CA ALA A 463 -24.42 13.40 17.38
C ALA A 463 -25.85 12.87 17.16
N GLY A 464 -26.51 13.30 16.08
CA GLY A 464 -27.82 12.81 15.67
C GLY A 464 -27.82 11.33 15.33
N GLN A 465 -26.78 10.79 14.72
CA GLN A 465 -26.65 9.34 14.47
C GLN A 465 -26.62 8.54 15.78
N LEU A 466 -25.99 9.09 16.83
CA LEU A 466 -25.99 8.50 18.17
C LEU A 466 -27.35 8.63 18.86
N GLU A 467 -27.96 9.81 18.78
CA GLU A 467 -29.21 10.15 19.46
C GLU A 467 -30.42 9.44 18.85
N PHE A 468 -30.49 9.39 17.53
CA PHE A 468 -31.60 8.82 16.75
C PHE A 468 -31.36 7.36 16.32
N GLY A 469 -30.43 6.68 16.99
CA GLY A 469 -30.34 5.22 16.97
C GLY A 469 -29.76 4.57 15.71
N THR A 470 -28.90 5.26 14.94
CA THR A 470 -28.22 4.67 13.75
C THR A 470 -27.44 3.40 14.11
N TYR A 471 -26.80 3.38 15.28
CA TYR A 471 -25.96 2.26 15.74
C TYR A 471 -26.70 1.27 16.65
N ALA A 472 -28.04 1.31 16.67
CA ALA A 472 -28.84 0.38 17.46
C ALA A 472 -28.61 -1.09 17.03
N ARG A 473 -28.65 -2.00 18.00
CA ARG A 473 -28.37 -3.43 17.84
C ARG A 473 -29.59 -4.25 18.20
N ASP A 474 -29.77 -5.37 17.52
CA ASP A 474 -30.77 -6.39 17.86
C ASP A 474 -32.20 -5.83 17.99
N LEU A 475 -32.49 -4.74 17.27
CA LEU A 475 -33.85 -4.21 17.18
C LEU A 475 -34.76 -5.31 16.58
N PRO A 476 -35.95 -5.56 17.16
CA PRO A 476 -36.85 -6.61 16.66
C PRO A 476 -37.15 -6.47 15.17
N GLU A 477 -37.29 -5.24 14.69
CA GLU A 477 -37.54 -4.88 13.28
C GLU A 477 -36.32 -5.14 12.38
N LEU A 478 -35.11 -4.95 12.91
CA LEU A 478 -33.85 -5.17 12.20
C LEU A 478 -33.57 -6.68 12.06
N ILE A 479 -33.84 -7.45 13.12
CA ILE A 479 -33.79 -8.92 13.09
C ILE A 479 -34.84 -9.47 12.12
N ALA A 480 -36.07 -8.94 12.14
CA ALA A 480 -37.12 -9.34 11.21
C ALA A 480 -36.72 -9.09 9.75
N PHE A 481 -36.15 -7.92 9.47
CA PHE A 481 -35.67 -7.57 8.14
C PHE A 481 -34.48 -8.44 7.68
N ALA A 482 -33.54 -8.76 8.58
CA ALA A 482 -32.46 -9.70 8.28
C ALA A 482 -32.99 -11.08 7.87
N ARG A 483 -34.02 -11.58 8.57
CA ARG A 483 -34.67 -12.87 8.25
C ARG A 483 -35.41 -12.82 6.91
N GLU A 484 -36.03 -11.69 6.58
CA GLU A 484 -36.69 -11.47 5.29
C GLU A 484 -35.69 -11.54 4.13
N LEU A 485 -34.56 -10.84 4.23
CA LEU A 485 -33.50 -10.87 3.22
C LEU A 485 -32.83 -12.24 3.07
N ARG A 486 -32.72 -13.02 4.16
CA ARG A 486 -32.18 -14.39 4.12
C ARG A 486 -33.15 -15.43 3.52
N ARG A 487 -34.44 -15.11 3.38
CA ARG A 487 -35.47 -16.00 2.81
C ARG A 487 -35.56 -15.94 1.27
N THR A 488 -34.79 -15.06 0.62
CA THR A 488 -34.64 -15.05 -0.85
C THR A 488 -33.63 -16.14 -1.27
N PRO A 489 -33.87 -16.96 -2.31
CA PRO A 489 -33.07 -18.16 -2.58
C PRO A 489 -31.73 -17.78 -3.22
N SER A 490 -30.74 -17.40 -2.42
CA SER A 490 -29.34 -17.34 -2.80
C SER A 490 -28.49 -17.45 -1.54
N SER A 491 -27.56 -18.41 -1.54
CA SER A 491 -26.62 -18.79 -0.48
C SER A 491 -27.23 -19.45 0.76
N GLY A 492 -27.11 -20.78 0.79
CA GLY A 492 -27.16 -21.55 2.03
C GLY A 492 -25.85 -21.34 2.77
N ASP A 493 -25.93 -20.74 3.94
CA ASP A 493 -24.98 -20.90 5.03
C ASP A 493 -25.72 -20.52 6.32
N GLU A 494 -26.08 -21.53 7.12
CA GLU A 494 -26.47 -21.33 8.51
C GLU A 494 -25.23 -20.97 9.33
N ALA A 495 -24.84 -19.69 9.27
CA ALA A 495 -23.78 -19.17 10.13
C ALA A 495 -24.32 -18.82 11.53
N SER A 496 -23.56 -19.30 12.52
CA SER A 496 -23.65 -19.18 13.99
C SER A 496 -24.46 -18.01 14.58
N ALA A 497 -25.32 -18.36 15.54
CA ALA A 497 -26.15 -17.46 16.34
C ALA A 497 -25.38 -16.76 17.48
N SER A 498 -24.29 -16.02 17.20
CA SER A 498 -23.56 -15.30 18.26
C SER A 498 -23.28 -13.81 18.00
N GLU A 499 -23.48 -13.28 16.79
CA GLU A 499 -23.20 -11.86 16.51
C GLU A 499 -24.46 -11.00 16.51
N PRO A 500 -24.43 -9.80 17.13
CA PRO A 500 -25.56 -8.89 17.17
C PRO A 500 -25.90 -8.37 15.76
N VAL A 501 -27.18 -8.32 15.43
CA VAL A 501 -27.64 -7.83 14.12
C VAL A 501 -27.61 -6.31 14.13
N THR A 502 -26.87 -5.72 13.19
CA THR A 502 -26.67 -4.27 13.04
C THR A 502 -26.99 -3.81 11.62
N PHE A 503 -27.03 -2.50 11.35
CA PHE A 503 -27.21 -2.00 9.99
C PHE A 503 -26.12 -2.51 9.03
N SER A 504 -24.87 -2.64 9.48
CA SER A 504 -23.78 -3.23 8.69
C SER A 504 -24.02 -4.71 8.35
N THR A 505 -24.62 -5.46 9.27
CA THR A 505 -25.04 -6.85 9.02
C THR A 505 -26.09 -6.90 7.90
N ILE A 506 -27.04 -5.96 7.87
CA ILE A 506 -28.07 -5.88 6.81
C ILE A 506 -27.46 -5.47 5.48
N LEU A 507 -26.59 -4.45 5.44
CA LEU A 507 -25.95 -4.00 4.20
C LEU A 507 -25.12 -5.11 3.54
N ALA A 508 -24.50 -5.97 4.34
CA ALA A 508 -23.77 -7.13 3.83
C ALA A 508 -24.66 -8.18 3.14
N LEU A 509 -25.96 -8.22 3.46
CA LEU A 509 -26.95 -9.10 2.83
C LEU A 509 -27.56 -8.51 1.56
N LEU A 510 -27.33 -7.22 1.27
CA LEU A 510 -27.89 -6.53 0.11
C LEU A 510 -27.04 -6.72 -1.15
N PRO A 511 -27.66 -6.74 -2.35
CA PRO A 511 -26.93 -6.84 -3.60
C PRO A 511 -26.19 -5.54 -3.93
N ASP A 512 -25.02 -5.66 -4.56
CA ASP A 512 -24.10 -4.53 -4.83
C ASP A 512 -23.87 -3.67 -3.58
N ARG A 513 -23.08 -4.23 -2.65
CA ARG A 513 -22.81 -3.66 -1.32
C ARG A 513 -22.32 -2.22 -1.37
N GLU A 514 -21.53 -1.84 -2.38
CA GLU A 514 -21.01 -0.47 -2.51
C GLU A 514 -22.13 0.53 -2.81
N LEU A 515 -23.02 0.20 -3.75
CA LEU A 515 -24.17 1.04 -4.04
C LEU A 515 -25.14 1.07 -2.84
N ALA A 516 -25.33 -0.08 -2.17
CA ALA A 516 -26.15 -0.17 -0.97
C ALA A 516 -25.63 0.74 0.16
N GLU A 517 -24.32 0.73 0.43
CA GLU A 517 -23.69 1.59 1.43
C GLU A 517 -23.87 3.07 1.09
N ARG A 518 -23.70 3.47 -0.19
CA ARG A 518 -23.89 4.87 -0.63
C ARG A 518 -25.33 5.34 -0.51
N LEU A 519 -26.28 4.51 -0.93
CA LEU A 519 -27.71 4.80 -0.83
C LEU A 519 -28.14 4.89 0.64
N PHE A 520 -27.75 3.92 1.46
CA PHE A 520 -28.04 3.91 2.89
C PHE A 520 -27.44 5.13 3.59
N THR A 521 -26.19 5.47 3.30
CA THR A 521 -25.53 6.66 3.86
C THR A 521 -26.34 7.92 3.56
N THR A 522 -26.85 8.05 2.34
CA THR A 522 -27.62 9.22 1.93
C THR A 522 -29.01 9.26 2.58
N PHE A 523 -29.72 8.12 2.61
CA PHE A 523 -31.02 8.00 3.27
C PHE A 523 -30.91 8.23 4.78
N GLU A 524 -29.90 7.65 5.42
CA GLU A 524 -29.69 7.76 6.85
C GLU A 524 -29.34 9.20 7.23
N ASN A 525 -28.40 9.84 6.53
CA ASN A 525 -28.15 11.27 6.77
C ASN A 525 -29.39 12.12 6.49
N GLY A 526 -30.22 11.79 5.51
CA GLY A 526 -31.50 12.45 5.27
C GLY A 526 -32.49 12.29 6.43
N ARG A 527 -32.55 11.11 7.05
CA ARG A 527 -33.35 10.84 8.26
C ARG A 527 -32.85 11.68 9.43
N ILE A 528 -31.53 11.71 9.64
CA ILE A 528 -30.90 12.49 10.69
C ILE A 528 -31.12 13.99 10.47
N ASP A 529 -30.93 14.52 9.25
CA ASP A 529 -31.19 15.93 8.93
C ASP A 529 -32.66 16.30 9.19
N PHE A 530 -33.61 15.44 8.80
CA PHE A 530 -35.04 15.65 9.08
C PHE A 530 -35.33 15.71 10.59
N LEU A 531 -34.81 14.75 11.37
CA LEU A 531 -35.01 14.69 12.82
C LEU A 531 -34.32 15.86 13.54
N LEU A 532 -33.11 16.24 13.13
CA LEU A 532 -32.41 17.42 13.65
C LEU A 532 -33.23 18.69 13.40
N ARG A 533 -33.79 18.86 12.20
CA ARG A 533 -34.67 20.00 11.88
C ARG A 533 -35.94 19.96 12.73
N HIS A 534 -36.49 18.79 13.03
CA HIS A 534 -37.68 18.65 13.85
C HIS A 534 -37.41 19.00 15.32
N HIS A 535 -36.46 18.33 15.96
CA HIS A 535 -36.15 18.42 17.38
C HIS A 535 -35.37 19.70 17.76
N TYR A 536 -34.48 20.17 16.89
CA TYR A 536 -33.59 21.31 17.16
C TYR A 536 -33.90 22.50 16.25
N ARG A 537 -34.99 23.21 16.54
CA ARG A 537 -35.45 24.37 15.72
C ARG A 537 -34.38 25.46 15.56
N GLY A 538 -33.51 25.65 16.56
CA GLY A 538 -32.41 26.62 16.52
C GLY A 538 -31.30 26.28 15.52
N LEU A 539 -31.13 24.98 15.19
CA LEU A 539 -30.11 24.49 14.27
C LEU A 539 -30.52 24.66 12.79
N ARG A 540 -31.81 24.88 12.51
CA ARG A 540 -32.34 25.02 11.15
C ARG A 540 -31.61 26.07 10.32
N ARG A 541 -31.23 27.20 10.93
CA ARG A 541 -30.52 28.29 10.23
C ARG A 541 -29.17 27.84 9.70
N ASP A 542 -28.39 27.12 10.51
CA ASP A 542 -27.07 26.63 10.10
C ASP A 542 -27.21 25.48 9.10
N LEU A 543 -28.20 24.60 9.26
CA LEU A 543 -28.53 23.55 8.28
C LEU A 543 -28.98 24.12 6.93
N ASP A 544 -29.79 25.17 6.94
CA ASP A 544 -30.24 25.87 5.73
C ASP A 544 -29.08 26.58 5.02
N PHE A 545 -28.18 27.20 5.80
CA PHE A 545 -26.97 27.85 5.29
C PHE A 545 -26.03 26.84 4.61
N VAL A 546 -25.66 25.75 5.30
CA VAL A 546 -24.77 24.71 4.75
C VAL A 546 -25.39 24.09 3.49
N ARG A 547 -26.70 23.79 3.55
CA ARG A 547 -27.45 23.32 2.39
C ARG A 547 -27.31 24.23 1.17
N GLN A 548 -27.51 25.54 1.35
CA GLN A 548 -27.43 26.51 0.25
C GLN A 548 -26.02 26.54 -0.37
N ARG A 549 -24.98 26.61 0.47
CA ARG A 549 -23.58 26.65 0.01
C ARG A 549 -23.16 25.37 -0.71
N MET A 550 -23.66 24.22 -0.28
CA MET A 550 -23.39 22.94 -0.97
C MET A 550 -24.06 22.85 -2.34
N ARG A 551 -25.25 23.46 -2.54
CA ARG A 551 -25.91 23.48 -3.85
C ARG A 551 -25.07 24.20 -4.91
N GLU A 552 -24.38 25.27 -4.55
CA GLU A 552 -23.58 26.11 -5.46
C GLU A 552 -22.41 25.36 -6.11
N ARG A 553 -21.98 24.23 -5.54
CA ARG A 553 -20.78 23.49 -5.94
C ARG A 553 -21.05 22.07 -6.44
N ARG A 554 -22.31 21.73 -6.73
CA ARG A 554 -22.66 20.37 -7.20
C ARG A 554 -22.27 20.16 -8.67
N PRO A 555 -21.86 18.94 -9.04
CA PRO A 555 -21.50 18.63 -10.42
C PRO A 555 -22.74 18.67 -11.36
N PRO A 556 -22.54 18.93 -12.66
CA PRO A 556 -23.57 18.75 -13.67
C PRO A 556 -23.99 17.27 -13.75
N LEU A 557 -25.28 17.00 -13.96
CA LEU A 557 -25.83 15.64 -13.90
C LEU A 557 -25.50 14.81 -15.16
N GLU A 558 -25.16 15.48 -16.26
CA GLU A 558 -24.88 14.90 -17.57
C GLU A 558 -23.57 14.12 -17.61
N GLU A 559 -22.65 14.42 -16.70
CA GLU A 559 -21.31 13.84 -16.63
C GLU A 559 -21.26 12.60 -15.71
N LEU A 560 -22.38 12.22 -15.09
CA LEU A 560 -22.45 11.16 -14.09
C LEU A 560 -22.87 9.82 -14.69
N SER A 561 -22.31 8.73 -14.14
CA SER A 561 -22.78 7.37 -14.47
C SER A 561 -24.23 7.17 -13.99
N PRO A 562 -25.01 6.22 -14.53
CA PRO A 562 -26.39 5.98 -14.08
C PRO A 562 -26.52 5.74 -12.57
N ALA A 563 -25.60 4.99 -11.97
CA ALA A 563 -25.58 4.75 -10.53
C ALA A 563 -25.24 6.02 -9.72
N ASP A 564 -24.29 6.83 -10.20
CA ASP A 564 -23.92 8.08 -9.53
C ASP A 564 -25.00 9.15 -9.69
N LEU A 565 -25.71 9.16 -10.81
CA LEU A 565 -26.87 10.04 -11.06
C LEU A 565 -27.97 9.80 -10.02
N ILE A 566 -28.31 8.54 -9.73
CA ILE A 566 -29.36 8.20 -8.75
C ILE A 566 -28.95 8.65 -7.35
N VAL A 567 -27.71 8.36 -6.94
CA VAL A 567 -27.18 8.76 -5.64
C VAL A 567 -27.15 10.30 -5.53
N GLU A 568 -26.74 11.00 -6.59
CA GLU A 568 -26.71 12.47 -6.63
C GLU A 568 -28.11 13.08 -6.52
N VAL A 569 -29.09 12.57 -7.29
CA VAL A 569 -30.48 13.04 -7.23
C VAL A 569 -31.07 12.78 -5.85
N LEU A 570 -30.83 11.60 -5.28
CA LEU A 570 -31.24 11.28 -3.91
C LEU A 570 -30.60 12.24 -2.90
N PHE A 571 -29.30 12.51 -3.00
CA PHE A 571 -28.59 13.44 -2.13
C PHE A 571 -29.20 14.85 -2.19
N ARG A 572 -29.52 15.33 -3.39
CA ARG A 572 -30.19 16.63 -3.58
C ARG A 572 -31.58 16.68 -2.93
N LEU A 573 -32.37 15.62 -3.06
CA LEU A 573 -33.71 15.53 -2.47
C LEU A 573 -33.69 15.34 -0.95
N ALA A 574 -32.75 14.55 -0.43
CA ALA A 574 -32.66 14.18 0.98
C ALA A 574 -32.01 15.27 1.84
N LEU A 575 -30.87 15.83 1.39
CA LEU A 575 -30.05 16.75 2.17
C LEU A 575 -30.04 18.17 1.60
N LEU A 576 -30.14 18.30 0.26
CA LEU A 576 -30.15 19.63 -0.36
C LEU A 576 -31.53 20.25 -0.50
N GLY A 577 -32.59 19.64 0.02
CA GLY A 577 -33.94 20.21 0.05
C GLY A 577 -34.63 20.34 -1.32
N GLY A 578 -34.19 19.58 -2.32
CA GLY A 578 -34.85 19.51 -3.62
C GLY A 578 -33.88 19.50 -4.81
N VAL A 579 -34.43 19.20 -5.99
CA VAL A 579 -33.76 19.36 -7.30
C VAL A 579 -34.29 20.61 -8.02
N ALA A 580 -33.50 21.16 -8.95
CA ALA A 580 -33.95 22.25 -9.80
C ALA A 580 -35.07 21.78 -10.76
N GLU A 581 -35.91 22.71 -11.23
CA GLU A 581 -37.06 22.37 -12.08
C GLU A 581 -36.61 21.69 -13.38
N GLU A 582 -35.48 22.08 -13.96
CA GLU A 582 -34.93 21.47 -15.17
C GLU A 582 -34.64 19.97 -14.98
N VAL A 583 -34.15 19.59 -13.80
CA VAL A 583 -33.88 18.19 -13.43
C VAL A 583 -35.20 17.43 -13.24
N ARG A 584 -36.20 18.06 -12.60
CA ARG A 584 -37.53 17.48 -12.41
C ARG A 584 -38.22 17.20 -13.75
N HIS A 585 -38.11 18.10 -14.72
CA HIS A 585 -38.67 17.91 -16.07
C HIS A 585 -37.94 16.82 -16.86
N ARG A 586 -36.62 16.67 -16.68
CA ARG A 586 -35.81 15.67 -17.38
C ARG A 586 -35.92 14.27 -16.79
N LEU A 587 -36.08 14.15 -15.47
CA LEU A 587 -36.11 12.87 -14.76
C LEU A 587 -37.39 12.75 -13.87
N PRO A 588 -38.60 12.98 -14.40
CA PRO A 588 -39.81 13.12 -13.59
C PRO A 588 -40.14 11.85 -12.81
N HIS A 589 -39.96 10.68 -13.43
CA HIS A 589 -40.24 9.39 -12.78
C HIS A 589 -39.25 9.09 -11.65
N LEU A 590 -37.95 9.31 -11.85
CA LEU A 590 -36.93 9.07 -10.82
C LEU A 590 -37.11 10.03 -9.63
N VAL A 591 -37.34 11.32 -9.90
CA VAL A 591 -37.55 12.32 -8.85
C VAL A 591 -38.80 12.00 -8.03
N THR A 592 -39.92 11.71 -8.70
CA THR A 592 -41.19 11.36 -8.01
C THR A 592 -41.05 10.09 -7.17
N LEU A 593 -40.38 9.07 -7.71
CA LEU A 593 -40.10 7.82 -7.01
C LEU A 593 -39.30 8.07 -5.73
N LEU A 594 -38.18 8.80 -5.82
CA LEU A 594 -37.33 9.09 -4.67
C LEU A 594 -38.03 10.01 -3.65
N GLU A 595 -38.84 10.97 -4.10
CA GLU A 595 -39.65 11.81 -3.21
C GLU A 595 -40.69 11.00 -2.44
N ASN A 596 -41.35 10.04 -3.10
CA ASN A 596 -42.29 9.13 -2.44
C ASN A 596 -41.60 8.25 -1.41
N ILE A 597 -40.43 7.68 -1.74
CA ILE A 597 -39.64 6.88 -0.79
C ILE A 597 -39.20 7.74 0.40
N LEU A 598 -38.68 8.95 0.15
CA LEU A 598 -38.31 9.87 1.23
C LEU A 598 -39.51 10.23 2.11
N GLY A 599 -40.69 10.47 1.52
CA GLY A 599 -41.93 10.76 2.27
C GLY A 599 -42.40 9.58 3.12
N GLN A 600 -42.34 8.36 2.57
CA GLN A 600 -42.86 7.16 3.20
C GLN A 600 -41.95 6.62 4.33
N PHE A 601 -40.62 6.67 4.13
CA PHE A 601 -39.66 6.02 5.02
C PHE A 601 -38.81 7.00 5.84
N ILE A 602 -38.51 8.19 5.32
CA ILE A 602 -37.44 9.05 5.90
C ILE A 602 -38.00 10.29 6.60
N ARG A 603 -38.97 10.99 5.99
CA ARG A 603 -39.52 12.26 6.48
C ARG A 603 -40.63 12.04 7.50
N ARG A 604 -40.37 11.20 8.50
CA ARG A 604 -41.27 10.89 9.61
C ARG A 604 -40.55 11.04 10.94
N VAL A 605 -41.27 11.51 11.96
CA VAL A 605 -40.70 11.76 13.29
C VAL A 605 -40.38 10.44 14.01
N ASP A 606 -41.07 9.36 13.64
CA ASP A 606 -40.88 8.01 14.17
C ASP A 606 -39.97 7.12 13.29
N ALA A 607 -39.32 7.68 12.25
CA ALA A 607 -38.46 6.91 11.35
C ALA A 607 -37.20 6.40 12.07
N THR A 608 -36.90 5.12 11.88
CA THR A 608 -35.75 4.43 12.47
C THR A 608 -34.67 4.12 11.43
N VAL A 609 -33.52 3.61 11.86
CA VAL A 609 -32.46 3.12 10.95
C VAL A 609 -32.96 1.98 10.04
N VAL A 610 -33.97 1.21 10.48
CA VAL A 610 -34.58 0.15 9.68
C VAL A 610 -35.31 0.72 8.48
N ASP A 611 -35.95 1.89 8.60
CA ASP A 611 -36.62 2.56 7.49
C ASP A 611 -35.61 3.05 6.43
N SER A 612 -34.45 3.55 6.86
CA SER A 612 -33.32 3.88 5.96
C SER A 612 -32.82 2.65 5.20
N LEU A 613 -32.72 1.50 5.87
CA LEU A 613 -32.32 0.22 5.24
C LEU A 613 -33.38 -0.31 4.26
N ARG A 614 -34.67 -0.18 4.60
CA ARG A 614 -35.77 -0.57 3.71
C ARG A 614 -35.85 0.32 2.48
N ALA A 615 -35.69 1.63 2.64
CA ALA A 615 -35.60 2.58 1.52
C ALA A 615 -34.44 2.24 0.58
N THR A 616 -33.28 1.90 1.15
CA THR A 616 -32.09 1.44 0.40
C THR A 616 -32.40 0.19 -0.41
N HIS A 617 -32.98 -0.84 0.23
CA HIS A 617 -33.34 -2.09 -0.42
C HIS A 617 -34.36 -1.89 -1.57
N LEU A 618 -35.37 -1.05 -1.35
CA LEU A 618 -36.40 -0.76 -2.35
C LEU A 618 -35.82 -0.11 -3.61
N VAL A 619 -34.91 0.87 -3.45
CA VAL A 619 -34.22 1.48 -4.60
C VAL A 619 -33.38 0.43 -5.35
N LEU A 620 -32.64 -0.42 -4.64
CA LEU A 620 -31.84 -1.48 -5.27
C LEU A 620 -32.71 -2.48 -6.05
N GLN A 621 -33.87 -2.88 -5.52
CA GLN A 621 -34.81 -3.75 -6.22
C GLN A 621 -35.36 -3.11 -7.50
N LEU A 622 -35.71 -1.83 -7.45
CA LEU A 622 -36.25 -1.09 -8.61
C LEU A 622 -35.22 -0.95 -9.73
N LEU A 623 -33.94 -0.77 -9.39
CA LEU A 623 -32.85 -0.73 -10.37
C LEU A 623 -32.62 -2.09 -11.05
N LYS A 624 -32.71 -3.19 -10.29
CA LYS A 624 -32.65 -4.54 -10.87
C LYS A 624 -33.83 -4.82 -11.79
N GLY A 625 -35.04 -4.41 -11.41
CA GLY A 625 -36.26 -4.59 -12.21
C GLY A 625 -36.20 -3.87 -13.56
N GLN A 626 -35.62 -2.67 -13.63
CA GLN A 626 -35.47 -1.92 -14.88
C GLN A 626 -34.41 -2.52 -15.82
N SER A 627 -33.36 -3.14 -15.28
CA SER A 627 -32.35 -3.83 -16.10
C SER A 627 -32.91 -5.11 -16.73
N ALA A 628 -33.69 -5.89 -15.98
CA ALA A 628 -34.33 -7.11 -16.49
C ALA A 628 -35.40 -6.85 -17.57
N VAL A 629 -36.10 -5.70 -17.50
CA VAL A 629 -37.07 -5.29 -18.54
C VAL A 629 -36.36 -4.82 -19.82
N ARG A 630 -35.23 -4.11 -19.70
CA ARG A 630 -34.40 -3.73 -20.86
C ARG A 630 -33.82 -4.95 -21.58
N ASP A 631 -33.34 -5.94 -20.84
CA ASP A 631 -32.82 -7.19 -21.42
C ASP A 631 -33.92 -8.00 -22.11
N ALA A 632 -35.15 -7.98 -21.57
CA ALA A 632 -36.33 -8.61 -22.18
C ALA A 632 -36.81 -7.88 -23.45
N GLU A 633 -36.78 -6.55 -23.48
CA GLU A 633 -37.14 -5.73 -24.65
C GLU A 633 -36.12 -5.85 -25.79
N THR A 634 -34.82 -5.98 -25.49
CA THR A 634 -33.79 -6.30 -26.50
C THR A 634 -33.90 -7.71 -27.07
N THR A 635 -34.63 -8.61 -26.40
CA THR A 635 -34.84 -9.99 -26.88
C THR A 635 -36.10 -10.13 -27.75
N SER A 636 -36.98 -9.11 -27.80
CA SER A 636 -38.24 -9.15 -28.57
C SER A 636 -38.19 -8.55 -29.97
N GLU A 637 -37.09 -7.92 -30.39
CA GLU A 637 -36.94 -7.38 -31.74
C GLU A 637 -35.68 -7.92 -32.45
N GLN A 638 -35.79 -9.14 -32.99
CA GLN A 638 -35.12 -9.54 -34.23
C GLN A 638 -35.65 -10.92 -34.71
N PRO A 639 -36.16 -11.05 -35.95
CA PRO A 639 -36.46 -12.35 -36.53
C PRO A 639 -35.18 -13.07 -36.96
N ALA A 640 -35.21 -14.39 -36.77
CA ALA A 640 -34.14 -15.32 -37.06
C ALA A 640 -33.65 -15.29 -38.51
N ALA A 641 -32.33 -15.34 -38.69
CA ALA A 641 -31.68 -15.91 -39.86
C ALA A 641 -30.65 -16.93 -39.39
N GLU A 642 -30.81 -18.15 -39.90
CA GLU A 642 -30.05 -19.37 -39.61
C GLU A 642 -28.59 -19.29 -40.09
N GLU A 643 -27.66 -19.90 -39.35
CA GLU A 643 -26.75 -20.96 -39.83
C GLU A 643 -25.86 -21.51 -38.67
N PRO A 644 -25.23 -22.70 -38.81
CA PRO A 644 -25.58 -23.84 -37.97
C PRO A 644 -24.56 -24.22 -36.87
N ARG A 645 -25.06 -25.09 -35.98
CA ARG A 645 -24.38 -25.77 -34.89
C ARG A 645 -23.16 -26.59 -35.33
N ALA A 646 -22.13 -26.61 -34.48
CA ALA A 646 -21.25 -27.77 -34.32
C ALA A 646 -21.14 -28.13 -32.82
N GLU A 647 -21.73 -29.29 -32.56
CA GLU A 647 -21.71 -30.25 -31.44
C GLU A 647 -20.63 -30.16 -30.35
N ALA A 648 -21.10 -30.41 -29.11
CA ALA A 648 -20.37 -30.74 -27.87
C ALA A 648 -19.61 -32.08 -28.02
N GLU A 649 -18.49 -32.39 -27.35
CA GLU A 649 -18.18 -32.61 -25.90
C GLU A 649 -16.74 -33.23 -25.88
N PRO A 650 -16.03 -33.55 -24.76
CA PRO A 650 -16.26 -33.30 -23.34
C PRO A 650 -15.07 -32.63 -22.59
N GLU A 651 -15.35 -32.02 -21.43
CA GLU A 651 -14.34 -31.52 -20.49
C GLU A 651 -13.74 -32.65 -19.64
N MET A 652 -12.41 -32.75 -19.62
CA MET A 652 -11.63 -33.41 -18.56
C MET A 652 -10.26 -32.72 -18.44
N GLY A 653 -10.01 -32.12 -17.27
CA GLY A 653 -8.68 -31.95 -16.69
C GLY A 653 -7.81 -30.80 -17.21
N GLU A 654 -7.84 -29.67 -16.49
CA GLU A 654 -6.66 -29.02 -15.86
C GLU A 654 -7.06 -27.60 -15.42
N GLN A 655 -7.02 -27.37 -14.11
CA GLN A 655 -7.21 -26.05 -13.52
C GLN A 655 -6.04 -25.12 -13.92
N PRO A 656 -6.28 -23.97 -14.58
CA PRO A 656 -5.30 -22.91 -14.62
C PRO A 656 -5.37 -22.16 -13.28
N VAL A 657 -4.23 -22.12 -12.59
CA VAL A 657 -4.00 -21.18 -11.49
C VAL A 657 -4.09 -19.77 -12.06
N HIS A 658 -5.23 -19.09 -11.86
CA HIS A 658 -5.39 -17.68 -12.18
C HIS A 658 -4.51 -16.85 -11.24
N PRO A 659 -3.57 -16.01 -11.74
CA PRO A 659 -2.99 -14.96 -10.92
C PRO A 659 -4.12 -14.03 -10.49
N ARG A 660 -4.23 -13.79 -9.18
CA ARG A 660 -5.16 -12.81 -8.59
C ARG A 660 -4.86 -11.43 -9.19
N VAL A 661 -5.58 -11.09 -10.25
CA VAL A 661 -5.68 -9.72 -10.75
C VAL A 661 -6.43 -8.94 -9.67
N LEU A 662 -5.69 -8.14 -8.91
CA LEU A 662 -6.26 -7.06 -8.11
C LEU A 662 -6.97 -6.12 -9.09
N THR A 663 -8.28 -6.24 -9.18
CA THR A 663 -9.09 -5.37 -10.02
C THR A 663 -9.05 -3.97 -9.43
N GLU A 664 -8.17 -3.14 -9.98
CA GLU A 664 -8.05 -1.70 -9.72
C GLU A 664 -9.44 -1.05 -9.82
N ARG A 665 -9.99 -0.60 -8.68
CA ARG A 665 -11.15 0.30 -8.68
C ARG A 665 -10.67 1.73 -8.86
N ARG A 666 -10.95 2.32 -10.03
CA ARG A 666 -10.83 3.77 -10.23
C ARG A 666 -11.78 4.50 -9.28
N PRO A 667 -11.34 5.51 -8.51
CA PRO A 667 -12.25 6.35 -7.74
C PRO A 667 -13.19 7.10 -8.70
N ARG A 668 -14.48 7.11 -8.39
CA ARG A 668 -15.50 7.81 -9.20
C ARG A 668 -15.45 9.32 -8.90
N PRO A 669 -15.89 10.20 -9.81
CA PRO A 669 -15.86 11.65 -9.61
C PRO A 669 -16.52 12.16 -8.32
N THR A 670 -17.47 11.39 -7.78
CA THR A 670 -18.17 11.64 -6.51
C THR A 670 -17.36 11.30 -5.24
N ASP A 671 -16.16 10.72 -5.37
CA ASP A 671 -15.33 10.31 -4.23
C ASP A 671 -14.41 11.44 -3.70
N ARG A 672 -14.55 12.66 -4.23
CA ARG A 672 -14.02 13.87 -3.60
C ARG A 672 -14.77 14.08 -2.27
N ILE A 673 -14.13 13.68 -1.17
CA ILE A 673 -14.54 13.82 0.25
C ILE A 673 -15.85 14.63 0.41
N GLU A 674 -16.99 13.96 0.26
CA GLU A 674 -18.28 14.59 0.51
C GLU A 674 -18.50 14.64 2.03
N PRO A 675 -18.72 15.82 2.64
CA PRO A 675 -18.73 15.99 4.09
C PRO A 675 -19.74 15.13 4.86
N PHE A 676 -20.74 14.53 4.21
CA PHE A 676 -21.76 13.72 4.90
C PHE A 676 -21.55 12.22 4.72
N ASN A 677 -20.68 11.81 3.78
CA ASN A 677 -20.58 10.41 3.34
C ASN A 677 -19.44 9.62 3.99
N PHE A 678 -18.66 10.23 4.89
CA PHE A 678 -17.46 9.62 5.46
C PHE A 678 -17.72 8.67 6.65
N TRP A 679 -18.86 8.79 7.34
CA TRP A 679 -19.16 8.02 8.57
C TRP A 679 -19.49 6.54 8.35
N ILE A 680 -20.02 6.20 7.17
CA ILE A 680 -20.59 4.87 6.88
C ILE A 680 -19.77 4.11 5.83
N ARG A 681 -19.08 4.81 4.91
CA ARG A 681 -18.26 4.22 3.82
C ARG A 681 -17.07 3.37 4.28
N ARG A 682 -16.64 3.45 5.55
CA ARG A 682 -15.36 2.87 6.01
C ARG A 682 -15.44 1.58 6.83
N HIS A 683 -16.59 0.93 6.89
CA HIS A 683 -16.67 -0.48 7.35
C HIS A 683 -15.91 -1.49 6.44
N ARG A 684 -15.03 -1.02 5.52
CA ARG A 684 -14.28 -1.83 4.57
C ARG A 684 -12.80 -1.43 4.37
N ASP A 685 -12.30 -0.29 4.84
CA ASP A 685 -10.86 0.03 4.68
C ASP A 685 -10.02 -0.69 5.76
N SER A 686 -10.15 -2.01 5.85
CA SER A 686 -9.18 -2.90 6.49
C SER A 686 -8.29 -3.59 5.43
N GLU A 687 -8.29 -3.10 4.20
CA GLU A 687 -7.10 -3.22 3.35
C GLU A 687 -6.22 -2.01 3.66
N HIS A 688 -5.34 -2.21 4.64
CA HIS A 688 -4.20 -1.36 4.90
C HIS A 688 -3.59 -0.89 3.58
N VAL A 689 -3.58 0.42 3.35
CA VAL A 689 -2.39 0.96 2.71
C VAL A 689 -1.32 0.80 3.77
N GLU A 690 -0.42 -0.16 3.56
CA GLU A 690 0.76 -0.44 4.40
C GLU A 690 1.67 0.80 4.45
N TRP A 691 1.22 1.87 5.14
CA TRP A 691 2.06 3.02 5.45
C TRP A 691 3.03 2.71 6.59
N GLU A 692 2.87 1.57 7.29
CA GLU A 692 3.78 1.07 8.31
C GLU A 692 5.05 0.41 7.75
N GLN A 693 5.08 0.01 6.47
CA GLN A 693 6.33 -0.45 5.83
C GLN A 693 7.23 0.69 5.31
N VAL A 694 6.87 1.95 5.60
CA VAL A 694 7.71 3.12 5.29
C VAL A 694 8.83 3.32 6.34
N GLU A 695 8.82 2.56 7.43
CA GLU A 695 9.82 2.63 8.50
C GLU A 695 11.09 1.78 8.28
N GLU A 696 11.33 1.22 7.09
CA GLU A 696 12.67 0.70 6.77
C GLU A 696 13.60 1.84 6.34
N SER A 697 13.90 2.72 7.30
CA SER A 697 15.15 3.46 7.27
C SER A 697 16.29 2.47 7.50
N PRO A 698 17.30 2.36 6.62
CA PRO A 698 18.49 1.56 6.89
C PRO A 698 19.36 2.13 8.03
N PHE A 699 18.86 3.17 8.73
CA PHE A 699 19.47 3.82 9.89
C PHE A 699 18.56 3.81 11.13
N ALA A 700 17.37 3.20 11.08
CA ALA A 700 16.62 2.92 12.30
C ALA A 700 17.21 1.63 12.89
N GLU A 701 18.03 1.76 13.93
CA GLU A 701 18.38 0.63 14.77
C GLU A 701 17.07 -0.02 15.24
N GLU A 702 16.88 -1.30 14.89
CA GLU A 702 15.77 -2.16 15.28
C GLU A 702 15.64 -2.19 16.81
N LEU A 703 14.91 -1.24 17.39
CA LEU A 703 14.31 -1.41 18.70
C LEU A 703 12.95 -2.07 18.44
N GLU A 704 12.92 -3.40 18.47
CA GLU A 704 11.68 -4.19 18.39
C GLU A 704 10.60 -3.56 19.26
N ALA A 705 9.58 -2.98 18.62
CA ALA A 705 8.47 -2.36 19.33
C ALA A 705 7.76 -3.45 20.15
N GLN A 706 7.57 -3.21 21.44
CA GLN A 706 6.91 -4.18 22.31
C GLN A 706 5.50 -4.50 21.77
N GLU A 707 5.23 -5.78 21.52
CA GLU A 707 3.92 -6.27 21.08
C GLU A 707 2.86 -6.01 22.17
N LEU A 708 1.64 -5.67 21.74
CA LEU A 708 0.51 -5.46 22.66
C LEU A 708 -0.03 -6.80 23.14
N GLU A 709 -0.24 -6.93 24.45
CA GLU A 709 -0.94 -8.07 25.01
C GLU A 709 -2.47 -7.91 24.86
N PRO A 710 -3.26 -8.99 24.88
CA PRO A 710 -4.72 -8.91 24.84
C PRO A 710 -5.29 -8.05 25.99
N GLY A 711 -5.91 -6.92 25.65
CA GLY A 711 -6.46 -5.95 26.60
C GLY A 711 -5.61 -4.70 26.84
N ASP A 712 -4.42 -4.60 26.23
CA ASP A 712 -3.62 -3.38 26.24
C ASP A 712 -4.24 -2.30 25.33
N GLN A 713 -4.13 -1.02 25.73
CA GLN A 713 -4.48 0.13 24.90
C GLN A 713 -3.24 1.01 24.68
N ALA A 714 -2.90 1.31 23.43
CA ALA A 714 -1.77 2.16 23.09
C ALA A 714 -2.20 3.59 22.76
N PHE A 715 -1.47 4.56 23.31
CA PHE A 715 -1.64 5.99 23.07
C PHE A 715 -0.32 6.58 22.62
N TYR A 716 -0.36 7.45 21.60
CA TYR A 716 0.82 8.14 21.11
C TYR A 716 0.81 9.61 21.56
N TYR A 717 1.93 10.09 22.08
CA TYR A 717 2.14 11.45 22.55
C TYR A 717 3.32 12.11 21.85
N GLU A 718 3.31 13.44 21.84
CA GLU A 718 4.44 14.24 21.42
C GLU A 718 5.57 14.17 22.46
N GLU A 719 6.81 14.02 22.02
CA GLU A 719 8.00 13.98 22.90
C GLU A 719 8.87 15.21 22.62
N TRP A 720 9.29 15.93 23.66
CA TRP A 720 10.19 17.08 23.47
C TRP A 720 11.62 16.59 23.18
N ASP A 721 12.17 16.94 22.02
CA ASP A 721 13.56 16.65 21.69
C ASP A 721 14.43 17.90 21.94
N HIS A 722 15.31 17.80 22.94
CA HIS A 722 16.16 18.92 23.36
C HIS A 722 17.17 19.36 22.29
N GLU A 723 17.60 18.45 21.42
CA GLU A 723 18.58 18.75 20.36
C GLU A 723 17.88 19.45 19.19
N LEU A 724 16.67 19.01 18.86
CA LEU A 724 15.84 19.64 17.84
C LEU A 724 15.24 20.97 18.31
N ALA A 725 15.14 21.18 19.63
CA ALA A 725 14.38 22.25 20.27
C ALA A 725 12.97 22.35 19.69
N ASP A 726 12.33 21.18 19.51
CA ASP A 726 10.99 21.02 18.96
C ASP A 726 10.38 19.70 19.48
N PHE A 727 9.06 19.58 19.38
CA PHE A 727 8.35 18.33 19.68
C PHE A 727 8.46 17.35 18.50
N ARG A 728 8.79 16.09 18.80
CA ARG A 728 8.61 14.97 17.90
C ARG A 728 7.18 14.46 17.98
N THR A 729 6.51 14.35 16.84
CA THR A 729 5.09 13.97 16.77
C THR A 729 4.92 12.46 16.86
N ALA A 730 3.96 12.00 17.67
CA ALA A 730 3.63 10.58 17.85
C ALA A 730 4.84 9.69 18.21
N TRP A 731 5.85 10.26 18.89
CA TRP A 731 7.13 9.60 19.15
C TRP A 731 7.12 8.78 20.45
N CYS A 732 6.30 9.20 21.43
CA CYS A 732 6.16 8.49 22.69
C CYS A 732 4.94 7.58 22.65
N ARG A 733 5.12 6.27 22.85
CA ARG A 733 4.03 5.29 22.93
C ARG A 733 3.80 4.90 24.39
N VAL A 734 2.63 5.22 24.91
CA VAL A 734 2.17 4.84 26.25
C VAL A 734 1.19 3.69 26.12
N ILE A 735 1.52 2.55 26.72
CA ILE A 735 0.65 1.37 26.73
C ILE A 735 -0.05 1.32 28.09
N GLU A 736 -1.36 1.54 28.10
CA GLU A 736 -2.20 1.25 29.25
C GLU A 736 -2.44 -0.25 29.33
N ARG A 737 -1.93 -0.86 30.41
CA ARG A 737 -2.07 -2.28 30.68
C ARG A 737 -2.86 -2.50 31.97
N PRO A 738 -3.91 -3.34 31.97
CA PRO A 738 -4.56 -3.73 33.20
C PRO A 738 -3.57 -4.49 34.10
N ALA A 739 -3.37 -4.01 35.32
CA ALA A 739 -2.44 -4.62 36.25
C ALA A 739 -2.88 -6.05 36.62
N ARG A 740 -2.00 -7.04 36.45
CA ARG A 740 -2.25 -8.43 36.84
C ARG A 740 -2.28 -8.55 38.38
N ARG A 741 -3.24 -9.31 38.92
CA ARG A 741 -3.34 -9.55 40.36
C ARG A 741 -2.16 -10.42 40.83
N GLY A 742 -1.35 -9.90 41.75
CA GLY A 742 -0.21 -10.61 42.35
C GLY A 742 -0.57 -11.42 43.62
N ALA A 743 0.41 -12.18 44.12
CA ALA A 743 0.28 -12.96 45.35
C ALA A 743 0.18 -12.06 46.61
N ARG A 744 -0.78 -12.34 47.49
CA ARG A 744 -1.04 -11.54 48.72
C ARG A 744 0.06 -11.64 49.79
N GLN A 745 0.94 -12.63 49.68
CA GLN A 745 1.97 -12.92 50.68
C GLN A 745 2.92 -11.73 50.90
N PHE A 746 3.34 -11.07 49.82
CA PHE A 746 4.21 -9.90 49.89
C PHE A 746 3.56 -8.76 50.68
N VAL A 747 2.31 -8.42 50.35
CA VAL A 747 1.54 -7.37 51.04
C VAL A 747 1.37 -7.69 52.53
N GLN A 748 1.07 -8.95 52.87
CA GLN A 748 0.93 -9.39 54.25
C GLN A 748 2.24 -9.28 55.04
N ALA A 749 3.36 -9.68 54.44
CA ALA A 749 4.68 -9.57 55.07
C ALA A 749 5.06 -8.10 55.34
N VAL A 750 4.83 -7.21 54.37
CA VAL A 750 5.09 -5.76 54.53
C VAL A 750 4.19 -5.16 55.59
N ARG A 751 2.88 -5.50 55.63
CA ARG A 751 1.97 -5.04 56.68
C ARG A 751 2.41 -5.48 58.08
N ALA A 752 2.86 -6.72 58.23
CA ALA A 752 3.37 -7.22 59.52
C ALA A 752 4.66 -6.50 59.93
N GLN A 753 5.56 -6.25 58.98
CA GLN A 753 6.83 -5.57 59.23
C GLN A 753 6.67 -4.09 59.61
N TYR A 754 5.73 -3.38 58.97
CA TYR A 754 5.57 -1.93 59.11
C TYR A 754 4.28 -1.51 59.83
N GLY A 755 3.64 -2.43 60.57
CA GLY A 755 2.36 -2.19 61.27
C GLY A 755 2.29 -0.87 62.07
N PRO A 756 3.29 -0.53 62.91
CA PRO A 756 3.30 0.75 63.64
C PRO A 756 3.32 1.99 62.73
N MET A 757 4.02 1.92 61.59
CA MET A 757 4.10 3.00 60.62
C MET A 757 2.79 3.16 59.86
N ILE A 758 2.15 2.07 59.47
CA ILE A 758 0.81 2.07 58.84
C ILE A 758 -0.22 2.73 59.76
N SER A 759 -0.22 2.37 61.05
CA SER A 759 -1.10 3.01 62.05
C SER A 759 -0.86 4.52 62.16
N SER A 760 0.40 4.95 62.07
CA SER A 760 0.76 6.37 62.07
C SER A 760 0.30 7.09 60.79
N ILE A 761 0.51 6.50 59.61
CA ILE A 761 0.04 7.05 58.32
C ILE A 761 -1.48 7.20 58.34
N ARG A 762 -2.22 6.16 58.73
CA ARG A 762 -3.68 6.19 58.84
C ARG A 762 -4.16 7.28 59.79
N TYR A 763 -3.49 7.44 60.93
CA TYR A 763 -3.78 8.52 61.88
C TYR A 763 -3.54 9.91 61.26
N GLN A 764 -2.45 10.10 60.52
CA GLN A 764 -2.16 11.37 59.82
C GLN A 764 -3.20 11.69 58.74
N PHE A 765 -3.61 10.71 57.92
CA PHE A 765 -4.67 10.90 56.93
C PHE A 765 -6.04 11.16 57.57
N GLN A 766 -6.31 10.60 58.75
CA GLN A 766 -7.52 10.91 59.53
C GLN A 766 -7.52 12.35 60.08
N LEU A 767 -6.34 12.97 60.27
CA LEU A 767 -6.19 14.34 60.74
C LEU A 767 -6.34 15.40 59.63
N LEU A 768 -6.23 15.02 58.35
CA LEU A 768 -6.51 15.92 57.22
C LEU A 768 -7.99 16.34 57.26
N ARG A 769 -8.25 17.63 57.50
CA ARG A 769 -9.60 18.17 57.68
C ARG A 769 -10.35 18.21 56.33
N PRO A 770 -11.63 17.79 56.27
CA PRO A 770 -12.49 18.04 55.11
C PRO A 770 -12.82 19.54 55.01
N GLU A 771 -12.60 20.15 53.83
CA GLU A 771 -12.82 21.58 53.61
C GLU A 771 -14.28 21.92 53.21
N ALA A 772 -15.06 20.97 52.70
CA ALA A 772 -16.41 21.25 52.18
C ALA A 772 -17.54 21.06 53.22
N LEU A 773 -18.38 22.08 53.36
CA LEU A 773 -19.63 22.06 54.15
C LEU A 773 -20.80 21.61 53.26
N GLN A 774 -21.46 20.49 53.57
CA GLN A 774 -22.69 20.07 52.89
C GLN A 774 -23.91 20.60 53.65
N LYS A 775 -24.83 21.27 52.94
CA LYS A 775 -26.13 21.71 53.49
C LYS A 775 -27.05 20.49 53.63
N VAL A 776 -27.36 20.10 54.86
CA VAL A 776 -28.34 19.07 55.21
C VAL A 776 -29.64 19.77 55.60
N ARG A 777 -30.75 19.41 54.95
CA ARG A 777 -32.06 20.04 55.10
C ARG A 777 -32.97 19.22 56.01
N GLY A 778 -34.00 19.85 56.58
CA GLY A 778 -34.98 19.16 57.42
C GLY A 778 -34.44 18.82 58.82
N GLU A 779 -33.57 19.65 59.36
CA GLU A 779 -33.07 19.53 60.72
C GLU A 779 -33.94 20.33 61.70
N LEU A 780 -33.95 19.91 62.96
CA LEU A 780 -34.67 20.61 64.03
C LEU A 780 -34.02 21.95 64.41
N ASP A 781 -32.73 22.11 64.10
CA ASP A 781 -31.95 23.31 64.37
C ASP A 781 -30.84 23.45 63.31
N GLY A 782 -30.53 24.68 62.91
CA GLY A 782 -29.61 24.97 61.82
C GLY A 782 -29.42 26.47 61.57
N GLU A 783 -28.45 26.79 60.72
CA GLU A 783 -28.00 28.16 60.48
C GLU A 783 -28.96 28.95 59.56
N GLU A 784 -29.68 28.24 58.69
CA GLU A 784 -30.62 28.80 57.72
C GLU A 784 -31.97 28.07 57.81
N PHE A 785 -33.05 28.72 57.40
CA PHE A 785 -34.34 28.05 57.21
C PHE A 785 -34.43 27.39 55.83
N ASP A 786 -34.95 26.16 55.78
CA ASP A 786 -35.36 25.56 54.51
C ASP A 786 -36.70 26.18 54.09
N LEU A 787 -36.64 27.11 53.14
CA LEU A 787 -37.81 27.83 52.62
C LEU A 787 -38.93 26.89 52.21
N GLN A 788 -38.62 25.73 51.63
CA GLN A 788 -39.64 24.76 51.22
C GLN A 788 -40.36 24.18 52.46
N ALA A 789 -39.60 23.73 53.46
CA ALA A 789 -40.15 23.18 54.70
C ALA A 789 -40.93 24.21 55.51
N VAL A 790 -40.53 25.48 55.47
CA VAL A 790 -41.26 26.58 56.13
C VAL A 790 -42.58 26.88 55.41
N ILE A 791 -42.60 26.84 54.07
CA ILE A 791 -43.82 26.99 53.28
C ILE A 791 -44.78 25.83 53.59
N ASP A 792 -44.28 24.60 53.57
CA ASP A 792 -45.07 23.41 53.90
C ASP A 792 -45.60 23.47 55.34
N TYR A 793 -44.79 23.90 56.31
CA TYR A 793 -45.23 24.14 57.69
C TYR A 793 -46.37 25.15 57.79
N ALA A 794 -46.31 26.26 57.06
CA ALA A 794 -47.36 27.28 57.04
C ALA A 794 -48.66 26.72 56.41
N LEU A 795 -48.55 25.97 55.32
CA LEU A 795 -49.68 25.33 54.64
C LEU A 795 -50.33 24.25 55.52
N ASP A 796 -49.54 23.35 56.10
CA ASP A 796 -50.01 22.26 56.96
C ASP A 796 -50.66 22.79 58.23
N ARG A 797 -50.10 23.87 58.80
CA ARG A 797 -50.70 24.55 59.96
C ARG A 797 -52.09 25.11 59.66
N GLN A 798 -52.33 25.58 58.44
CA GLN A 798 -53.63 26.13 58.03
C GLN A 798 -54.64 25.05 57.60
N THR A 799 -54.18 23.88 57.16
CA THR A 799 -55.04 22.86 56.53
C THR A 799 -55.28 21.64 57.42
N SER A 800 -54.24 21.04 58.01
CA SER A 800 -54.30 19.74 58.69
C SER A 800 -53.97 19.80 60.20
N GLY A 801 -53.32 20.88 60.65
CA GLY A 801 -52.92 21.09 62.05
C GLY A 801 -51.75 20.21 62.53
N ARG A 802 -51.29 19.25 61.73
CA ARG A 802 -50.10 18.44 62.02
C ARG A 802 -48.91 19.06 61.32
N VAL A 803 -47.98 19.60 62.10
CA VAL A 803 -46.82 20.34 61.60
C VAL A 803 -45.51 19.65 61.96
N SER A 804 -44.52 19.72 61.07
CA SER A 804 -43.15 19.25 61.30
C SER A 804 -42.26 20.42 61.72
N GLU A 805 -41.53 20.29 62.83
CA GLU A 805 -40.62 21.36 63.31
C GLU A 805 -39.22 21.30 62.66
N ARG A 806 -39.03 20.40 61.70
CA ARG A 806 -37.78 20.22 60.94
C ARG A 806 -37.62 21.27 59.84
N LEU A 807 -37.47 22.52 60.25
CA LEU A 807 -37.52 23.69 59.35
C LEU A 807 -36.14 24.21 58.93
N TYR A 808 -35.06 23.64 59.45
CA TYR A 808 -33.74 24.24 59.33
C TYR A 808 -32.81 23.47 58.39
N VAL A 809 -31.84 24.20 57.84
CA VAL A 809 -30.70 23.69 57.08
C VAL A 809 -29.44 23.84 57.92
N ARG A 810 -28.75 22.71 58.13
CA ARG A 810 -27.50 22.65 58.88
C ARG A 810 -26.35 22.30 57.96
N ARG A 811 -25.22 23.03 58.08
CA ARG A 811 -24.00 22.74 57.31
C ARG A 811 -23.16 21.72 58.07
N LEU A 812 -23.07 20.49 57.56
CA LEU A 812 -22.29 19.41 58.16
C LEU A 812 -21.04 19.11 57.33
N ARG A 813 -19.89 18.93 58.00
CA ARG A 813 -18.64 18.48 57.38
C ARG A 813 -18.66 16.96 57.26
N ARG A 814 -19.25 16.44 56.17
CA ARG A 814 -19.48 14.99 56.03
C ARG A 814 -18.73 14.32 54.87
N GLN A 815 -18.31 15.05 53.84
CA GLN A 815 -17.74 14.43 52.63
C GLN A 815 -16.21 14.53 52.57
N ARG A 816 -15.57 13.44 52.17
CA ARG A 816 -14.12 13.34 51.91
C ARG A 816 -13.96 12.84 50.47
N ASP A 817 -13.58 13.71 49.55
CA ASP A 817 -13.30 13.34 48.17
C ASP A 817 -11.78 13.45 47.96
N VAL A 818 -11.04 12.35 48.19
CA VAL A 818 -9.59 12.28 47.96
C VAL A 818 -9.31 11.20 46.93
N ALA A 819 -8.72 11.59 45.80
CA ALA A 819 -8.14 10.68 44.82
C ALA A 819 -6.61 10.71 44.95
N VAL A 820 -5.97 9.55 44.96
CA VAL A 820 -4.51 9.41 45.03
C VAL A 820 -4.04 8.61 43.83
N SER A 821 -3.07 9.15 43.09
CA SER A 821 -2.42 8.48 41.96
C SER A 821 -0.93 8.35 42.25
N PHE A 822 -0.37 7.17 41.96
CA PHE A 822 1.05 6.88 42.15
C PHE A 822 1.73 6.71 40.80
N LEU A 823 2.83 7.44 40.59
CA LEU A 823 3.73 7.24 39.45
C LEU A 823 4.99 6.55 39.96
N LEU A 824 5.34 5.41 39.38
CA LEU A 824 6.46 4.57 39.79
C LEU A 824 7.39 4.35 38.61
N ASP A 825 8.70 4.52 38.82
CA ASP A 825 9.70 4.23 37.81
C ASP A 825 10.05 2.73 37.84
N MET A 826 9.68 2.00 36.80
CA MET A 826 9.98 0.58 36.65
C MET A 826 11.19 0.31 35.75
N SER A 827 12.01 1.32 35.48
CA SER A 827 13.21 1.20 34.64
C SER A 827 14.26 0.23 35.22
N SER A 828 15.11 -0.32 34.35
CA SER A 828 16.19 -1.23 34.75
C SER A 828 17.12 -0.63 35.82
N SER A 829 17.28 0.70 35.85
CA SER A 829 18.04 1.44 36.87
C SER A 829 17.55 1.23 38.30
N THR A 830 16.26 0.90 38.51
CA THR A 830 15.70 0.68 39.86
C THR A 830 16.05 -0.70 40.43
N ALA A 831 16.75 -1.55 39.67
CA ALA A 831 17.32 -2.81 40.18
C ALA A 831 18.56 -2.60 41.08
N ARG A 832 19.11 -1.38 41.16
CA ARG A 832 20.27 -1.05 42.01
C ARG A 832 19.95 -1.22 43.50
N THR A 833 20.91 -1.76 44.27
CA THR A 833 20.77 -1.93 45.73
C THR A 833 21.23 -0.69 46.49
N VAL A 834 20.46 -0.31 47.52
CA VAL A 834 20.83 0.76 48.45
C VAL A 834 21.76 0.18 49.52
N SER A 835 22.92 0.82 49.71
CA SER A 835 23.90 0.40 50.73
C SER A 835 23.33 0.53 52.15
N PRO A 836 23.64 -0.39 53.08
CA PRO A 836 23.19 -0.30 54.47
C PRO A 836 23.71 0.98 55.13
N ARG A 837 22.81 1.79 55.72
CA ARG A 837 23.24 2.85 56.65
C ARG A 837 23.67 2.19 57.97
N PRO A 838 24.83 2.55 58.54
CA PRO A 838 25.20 2.10 59.88
C PRO A 838 24.20 2.69 60.89
N SER A 839 23.45 1.81 61.56
CA SER A 839 22.56 2.18 62.67
C SER A 839 23.39 2.55 63.91
N ARG A 840 23.03 3.63 64.62
CA ARG A 840 23.58 3.94 65.97
C ARG A 840 23.15 2.94 67.04
N ALA A 841 22.26 2.00 66.73
CA ALA A 841 21.80 0.94 67.62
C ALA A 841 21.77 -0.40 66.88
N GLY A 842 22.92 -1.10 66.89
CA GLY A 842 23.04 -2.57 66.92
C GLY A 842 22.51 -3.46 65.80
N ALA A 843 21.69 -3.01 64.85
CA ALA A 843 21.17 -3.85 63.76
C ALA A 843 21.35 -3.18 62.39
N SER A 844 22.15 -3.80 61.53
CA SER A 844 22.29 -3.42 60.11
C SER A 844 21.05 -3.90 59.35
N ARG A 845 20.36 -2.98 58.65
CA ARG A 845 19.25 -3.37 57.76
C ARG A 845 19.84 -4.05 56.52
N PRO A 846 19.26 -5.17 56.03
CA PRO A 846 19.70 -5.80 54.80
C PRO A 846 19.58 -4.83 53.61
N SER A 847 20.54 -4.88 52.68
CA SER A 847 20.49 -4.09 51.44
C SER A 847 19.26 -4.48 50.62
N LYS A 848 18.43 -3.50 50.26
CA LYS A 848 17.25 -3.70 49.40
C LYS A 848 17.46 -3.01 48.05
N ARG A 849 16.84 -3.52 46.98
CA ARG A 849 16.80 -2.82 45.69
C ARG A 849 15.86 -1.63 45.78
N ILE A 850 16.12 -0.60 44.98
CA ILE A 850 15.27 0.59 44.91
C ILE A 850 13.82 0.18 44.57
N ILE A 851 13.63 -0.70 43.59
CA ILE A 851 12.30 -1.21 43.21
C ILE A 851 11.58 -1.97 44.35
N ASP A 852 12.31 -2.65 45.23
CA ASP A 852 11.69 -3.36 46.35
C ASP A 852 11.24 -2.37 47.44
N ILE A 853 12.00 -1.29 47.65
CA ILE A 853 11.64 -0.19 48.56
C ILE A 853 10.41 0.56 48.02
N GLU A 854 10.35 0.82 46.72
CA GLU A 854 9.19 1.46 46.07
C GLU A 854 7.92 0.61 46.20
N LYS A 855 8.02 -0.71 46.00
CA LYS A 855 6.92 -1.65 46.21
C LYS A 855 6.42 -1.65 47.66
N GLU A 856 7.34 -1.65 48.63
CA GLU A 856 6.98 -1.54 50.05
C GLU A 856 6.30 -0.20 50.34
N GLY A 857 6.82 0.90 49.81
CA GLY A 857 6.24 2.23 49.92
C GLY A 857 4.82 2.31 49.37
N LEU A 858 4.55 1.68 48.22
CA LEU A 858 3.21 1.60 47.64
C LEU A 858 2.23 0.88 48.58
N VAL A 859 2.66 -0.23 49.20
CA VAL A 859 1.82 -0.93 50.19
C VAL A 859 1.50 -0.03 51.38
N LEU A 860 2.49 0.69 51.92
CA LEU A 860 2.27 1.61 53.04
C LEU A 860 1.31 2.74 52.68
N MET A 861 1.45 3.31 51.49
CA MET A 861 0.58 4.40 51.03
C MET A 861 -0.81 3.93 50.61
N SER A 862 -0.98 2.66 50.24
CA SER A 862 -2.31 2.08 49.98
C SER A 862 -3.16 1.84 51.24
N GLU A 863 -2.54 1.92 52.43
CA GLU A 863 -3.23 1.79 53.73
C GLU A 863 -3.64 3.13 54.35
N ALA A 864 -3.21 4.23 53.71
CA ALA A 864 -3.67 5.58 54.00
C ALA A 864 -5.16 5.73 53.67
#